data_AF-A0A5N5HGZ0-F1
#
_entry.id   AF-A0A5N5HGZ0-F1
#
_cell.length_a   1.000
_cell.length_b   1.000
_cell.length_c   1.000
_cell.angle_alpha   90.00
_cell.angle_beta   90.00
_cell.angle_gamma   90.00
#
_symmetry.space_group_name_H-M   'P 1'
#
loop_
_entity.id
_entity.type
_entity.pdbx_description
1 polymer ?
#
loop_
_entity_poly.entity_id
_entity_poly.type
_entity_poly.pdbx_seq_one_letter_code
_entity_poly.pdbx_strand_id
1 'polypeptide(L)'
;MESLCPHAGVIASTRLSFKPPKTQSQAPTPNLRFPFSPTHNNPFNFPSFSFTSYTCFSVQTSCAASTSATASASTSLPSSSASLPSSSASSDNRHWVVLMEAPPRGAAISRQQVIEYYVETLRTVLGNEKDAQMCIYDASWDTHFGFCCDIDEETSCKLARLPGVLLVKPDPDYVSQKKDYSPPNVRSSNMSSSRSGSALLFPLLNTKRWLVRMDKPSIGVVTKAQMVDYYAQILTKVLGNEKDAQMCIYHVSWQSNFGFCCELDEECAQEVAGVPGVLSVELDKNWESENKDYGGNNLQNSTNLSTSGAASETTPTKTKKLFVTGLSFYTSEKTLRAAFEGYGELVEVKIIMDKISKRSKGYAFIEYTTEEAASVALKEMNGKASFNMSLTLPRLALQDTVAGARPDQQDLPPRNELFLAEVLEAHHHRRHHHRLRNDGSVKFFVLGDSYVDTGNIRKSVSPSWKEPYGITFPGKPAGRFSDGRVLSDYLAEYLGLRPPVPYALRKSANISEVEKGMNFAYGGTGVFDTLVTEPNLTTQIDFFQQLVEQEKLYAKRDLIKSSIALVSVAGNDYATHMVKTGNGSEDLAEFTKSVVKQIAVDLRRIRDLGVPKIAVTAVEPMGCIPRLTSLLSYQNCSESLNLASVFHNQVLRQNVEQLNKESNNSAFVILDLYDAFSSAINPQKDRQGNTTLQIDEPLKPCCVGVSSEYSCGSVDESTGAKKYSICSHPERSFFWDTVHPSQNGWHAVYSSLKSSLHQLYS
;
A
#
# COMPACT_ATOMS: atom_id res chain seq x y z
N MET A 1 -68.47 41.34 -42.09
CA MET A 1 -67.31 42.17 -42.46
C MET A 1 -66.07 41.28 -42.53
N GLU A 2 -66.17 40.31 -43.42
CA GLU A 2 -65.21 39.30 -43.83
C GLU A 2 -64.06 39.92 -44.64
N SER A 3 -62.94 39.28 -44.98
CA SER A 3 -62.16 38.09 -44.59
C SER A 3 -61.20 37.84 -45.79
N LEU A 4 -60.25 36.90 -45.67
CA LEU A 4 -59.55 36.23 -46.78
C LEU A 4 -58.58 37.04 -47.70
N CYS A 5 -57.29 36.68 -47.58
CA CYS A 5 -56.40 36.34 -48.72
C CYS A 5 -56.01 37.46 -49.74
N PRO A 6 -55.19 37.18 -50.79
CA PRO A 6 -54.31 36.03 -51.07
C PRO A 6 -52.84 36.42 -51.41
N HIS A 7 -52.05 35.42 -51.82
CA HIS A 7 -50.80 35.55 -52.59
C HIS A 7 -50.98 36.17 -54.00
N ALA A 8 -49.83 36.39 -54.66
CA ALA A 8 -49.59 36.93 -56.00
C ALA A 8 -49.61 38.48 -56.09
N GLY A 9 -48.77 39.14 -56.90
CA GLY A 9 -47.68 38.61 -57.74
C GLY A 9 -47.44 39.50 -58.96
N VAL A 10 -46.17 39.86 -59.19
CA VAL A 10 -45.64 40.45 -60.44
C VAL A 10 -46.15 41.85 -60.83
N ILE A 11 -45.22 42.80 -60.98
CA ILE A 11 -45.02 43.60 -62.19
C ILE A 11 -43.50 43.87 -62.29
N ALA A 12 -42.94 43.66 -63.48
CA ALA A 12 -41.50 43.73 -63.71
C ALA A 12 -41.09 45.00 -64.45
N SER A 13 -39.87 45.48 -64.23
CA SER A 13 -39.19 46.35 -65.19
C SER A 13 -37.68 46.12 -65.29
N THR A 14 -37.32 45.42 -66.37
CA THR A 14 -36.16 45.66 -67.25
C THR A 14 -34.69 45.57 -66.77
N ARG A 15 -33.98 44.68 -67.50
CA ARG A 15 -32.62 44.80 -68.08
C ARG A 15 -31.38 44.46 -67.23
N LEU A 16 -30.98 43.19 -67.40
CA LEU A 16 -29.62 42.69 -67.76
C LEU A 16 -28.68 43.78 -68.36
N SER A 17 -27.34 43.77 -68.16
CA SER A 17 -26.46 42.65 -67.80
C SER A 17 -25.04 43.05 -67.28
N PHE A 18 -24.31 42.07 -66.73
CA PHE A 18 -22.85 41.97 -66.46
C PHE A 18 -22.14 42.63 -65.22
N LYS A 19 -21.86 41.78 -64.21
CA LYS A 19 -20.75 41.69 -63.20
C LYS A 19 -20.25 42.95 -62.42
N PRO A 20 -20.22 42.85 -61.06
CA PRO A 20 -18.96 42.93 -60.28
C PRO A 20 -18.77 41.80 -59.20
N PRO A 21 -17.65 41.75 -58.43
CA PRO A 21 -17.15 40.49 -57.81
C PRO A 21 -17.39 40.26 -56.29
N LYS A 22 -16.90 39.09 -55.82
CA LYS A 22 -17.27 38.32 -54.61
C LYS A 22 -16.73 38.83 -53.26
N THR A 23 -17.47 38.51 -52.19
CA THR A 23 -16.95 38.19 -50.84
C THR A 23 -17.67 36.93 -50.30
N GLN A 24 -16.99 36.15 -49.47
CA GLN A 24 -17.46 34.84 -48.96
C GLN A 24 -17.53 34.82 -47.43
N SER A 25 -18.45 34.04 -46.87
CA SER A 25 -18.42 33.61 -45.46
C SER A 25 -18.95 32.18 -45.36
N GLN A 26 -18.04 31.21 -45.30
CA GLN A 26 -18.27 29.82 -44.89
C GLN A 26 -17.01 29.33 -44.17
N ALA A 27 -17.19 28.65 -43.03
CA ALA A 27 -16.12 27.92 -42.35
C ALA A 27 -15.72 26.69 -43.19
N PRO A 28 -14.45 26.24 -43.15
CA PRO A 28 -14.03 25.34 -42.06
C PRO A 28 -12.56 25.50 -41.56
N THR A 29 -12.28 24.81 -40.45
CA THR A 29 -10.98 24.39 -39.86
C THR A 29 -9.64 24.78 -40.50
N PRO A 30 -8.64 25.14 -39.67
CA PRO A 30 -7.26 24.70 -39.89
C PRO A 30 -6.57 24.08 -38.67
N ASN A 31 -5.63 23.18 -38.95
CA ASN A 31 -4.65 22.64 -37.99
C ASN A 31 -3.72 23.75 -37.46
N LEU A 32 -3.35 23.70 -36.18
CA LEU A 32 -2.25 24.49 -35.64
C LEU A 32 -0.99 23.64 -35.46
N ARG A 33 -0.01 23.85 -36.35
CA ARG A 33 1.40 23.53 -36.12
C ARG A 33 2.02 24.62 -35.26
N PHE A 34 2.89 24.24 -34.32
CA PHE A 34 3.79 25.20 -33.65
C PHE A 34 4.95 25.58 -34.57
N PRO A 35 5.28 26.88 -34.72
CA PRO A 35 6.55 27.33 -35.29
C PRO A 35 7.56 27.70 -34.18
N PHE A 36 8.83 27.39 -34.42
CA PHE A 36 9.98 27.81 -33.60
C PHE A 36 10.77 28.93 -34.31
N SER A 37 11.56 29.68 -33.52
CA SER A 37 12.75 30.48 -33.93
C SER A 37 12.51 31.93 -34.46
N PRO A 38 13.54 32.83 -34.45
CA PRO A 38 14.18 33.39 -33.24
C PRO A 38 14.48 34.93 -33.34
N THR A 39 15.25 35.48 -32.38
CA THR A 39 15.82 36.87 -32.27
C THR A 39 14.86 37.96 -31.75
N HIS A 40 15.27 39.03 -31.02
CA HIS A 40 16.60 39.64 -30.83
C HIS A 40 16.85 40.15 -29.37
N ASN A 41 18.13 40.28 -28.99
CA ASN A 41 18.71 40.55 -27.66
C ASN A 41 18.36 41.90 -26.96
N ASN A 42 18.40 41.94 -25.61
CA ASN A 42 19.53 42.51 -24.83
C ASN A 42 19.44 42.24 -23.30
N PRO A 43 20.52 42.41 -22.49
CA PRO A 43 20.85 41.45 -21.43
C PRO A 43 20.92 42.00 -20.00
N PHE A 44 20.89 41.09 -19.00
CA PHE A 44 21.56 41.25 -17.70
C PHE A 44 22.19 39.93 -17.25
N ASN A 45 23.31 40.01 -16.52
CA ASN A 45 24.27 38.92 -16.30
C ASN A 45 23.82 37.82 -15.33
N PHE A 46 24.22 36.57 -15.64
CA PHE A 46 24.61 35.57 -14.65
C PHE A 46 26.09 35.21 -14.85
N PRO A 47 26.87 34.92 -13.79
CA PRO A 47 28.29 34.59 -13.92
C PRO A 47 28.47 33.17 -14.46
N SER A 48 29.23 33.05 -15.55
CA SER A 48 29.65 31.78 -16.13
C SER A 48 31.11 31.48 -15.77
N PHE A 49 31.42 30.20 -15.55
CA PHE A 49 32.77 29.67 -15.67
C PHE A 49 32.80 28.64 -16.79
N SER A 50 33.65 28.89 -17.79
CA SER A 50 33.87 28.03 -18.94
C SER A 50 34.93 26.97 -18.64
N PHE A 51 34.86 25.82 -19.31
CA PHE A 51 36.09 25.19 -19.82
C PHE A 51 35.90 24.64 -21.23
N THR A 52 37.02 24.53 -21.93
CA THR A 52 37.15 24.50 -23.40
C THR A 52 36.96 23.11 -24.01
N SER A 53 36.40 23.10 -25.22
CA SER A 53 36.30 21.93 -26.09
C SER A 53 37.67 21.38 -26.51
N TYR A 54 37.83 20.06 -26.44
CA TYR A 54 38.76 19.33 -27.31
C TYR A 54 38.06 18.10 -27.90
N THR A 55 38.27 17.89 -29.20
CA THR A 55 37.75 16.74 -29.93
C THR A 55 38.67 15.52 -29.82
N CYS A 56 38.03 14.34 -29.86
CA CYS A 56 38.41 13.15 -30.64
C CYS A 56 38.86 11.88 -29.90
N PHE A 57 38.56 10.76 -30.58
CA PHE A 57 38.95 9.35 -30.39
C PHE A 57 38.38 8.52 -29.24
N SER A 58 37.84 7.36 -29.63
CA SER A 58 37.47 6.23 -28.78
C SER A 58 38.67 5.33 -28.50
N VAL A 59 38.86 4.89 -27.25
CA VAL A 59 39.72 3.75 -26.90
C VAL A 59 39.03 2.92 -25.82
N GLN A 60 38.94 1.61 -26.01
CA GLN A 60 38.54 0.66 -24.97
C GLN A 60 39.69 0.47 -23.98
N THR A 61 39.40 0.40 -22.68
CA THR A 61 40.36 -0.09 -21.69
C THR A 61 39.74 -1.21 -20.85
N SER A 62 40.43 -2.34 -20.84
CA SER A 62 40.24 -3.45 -19.91
C SER A 62 41.48 -3.58 -19.02
N CYS A 63 41.31 -3.97 -17.77
CA CYS A 63 42.43 -4.14 -16.86
C CYS A 63 43.10 -5.51 -17.11
N ALA A 64 44.39 -5.50 -17.45
CA ALA A 64 45.24 -6.68 -17.52
C ALA A 64 46.49 -6.47 -16.67
N ALA A 65 46.90 -7.50 -15.92
CA ALA A 65 48.06 -7.44 -15.04
C ALA A 65 49.34 -7.94 -15.75
N SER A 66 50.49 -7.32 -15.44
CA SER A 66 51.81 -7.87 -15.75
C SER A 66 52.85 -7.43 -14.71
N THR A 67 53.88 -8.25 -14.53
CA THR A 67 54.75 -8.28 -13.34
C THR A 67 56.02 -7.43 -13.46
N SER A 68 56.61 -7.14 -12.30
CA SER A 68 57.71 -6.19 -12.04
C SER A 68 59.13 -6.64 -12.44
N ALA A 69 60.00 -5.68 -12.79
CA ALA A 69 61.46 -5.80 -12.61
C ALA A 69 62.19 -4.43 -12.46
N THR A 70 62.84 -4.24 -11.29
CA THR A 70 64.13 -3.55 -11.02
C THR A 70 64.58 -2.26 -11.78
N ALA A 71 64.89 -1.17 -11.04
CA ALA A 71 66.28 -0.71 -10.73
C ALA A 71 66.47 0.82 -10.44
N SER A 72 66.74 1.15 -9.16
CA SER A 72 67.73 2.13 -8.61
C SER A 72 67.94 3.59 -9.10
N ALA A 73 67.95 4.51 -8.10
CA ALA A 73 68.81 5.71 -7.92
C ALA A 73 68.57 6.97 -8.81
N SER A 74 68.79 8.23 -8.38
CA SER A 74 69.05 8.85 -7.04
C SER A 74 69.06 10.41 -7.14
N THR A 75 68.77 11.13 -6.04
CA THR A 75 69.03 12.60 -5.79
C THR A 75 68.35 13.65 -6.71
N SER A 76 67.99 14.88 -6.32
CA SER A 76 68.06 15.66 -5.06
C SER A 76 67.00 16.79 -5.03
N LEU A 77 66.69 17.31 -3.83
CA LEU A 77 65.80 18.46 -3.54
C LEU A 77 66.54 19.82 -3.69
N PRO A 78 65.86 20.97 -3.96
CA PRO A 78 65.16 21.70 -2.88
C PRO A 78 63.84 22.47 -3.22
N SER A 79 62.97 22.49 -2.20
CA SER A 79 61.91 23.46 -1.84
C SER A 79 61.54 24.65 -2.74
N SER A 80 60.24 24.78 -3.04
CA SER A 80 59.45 26.00 -2.72
C SER A 80 57.94 25.71 -2.75
N SER A 81 57.16 26.52 -2.03
CA SER A 81 55.74 26.28 -1.71
C SER A 81 54.76 26.88 -2.71
N ALA A 82 53.88 26.06 -3.30
CA ALA A 82 52.58 26.48 -3.82
C ALA A 82 51.63 25.28 -3.93
N SER A 83 50.41 25.41 -3.42
CA SER A 83 49.35 24.41 -3.54
C SER A 83 48.77 24.39 -4.96
N LEU A 84 48.68 23.22 -5.59
CA LEU A 84 47.96 22.97 -6.84
C LEU A 84 46.78 22.01 -6.61
N PRO A 85 45.68 22.16 -7.37
CA PRO A 85 44.46 21.36 -7.18
C PRO A 85 44.59 19.97 -7.79
N SER A 86 44.07 18.95 -7.09
CA SER A 86 43.96 17.58 -7.61
C SER A 86 42.69 17.42 -8.45
N SER A 87 42.86 17.16 -9.74
CA SER A 87 41.79 16.84 -10.68
C SER A 87 41.82 15.38 -11.10
N SER A 88 40.72 14.65 -10.90
CA SER A 88 40.29 13.56 -11.79
C SER A 88 38.87 13.14 -11.42
N ALA A 89 37.95 13.22 -12.37
CA ALA A 89 36.64 12.57 -12.25
C ALA A 89 36.79 11.11 -12.65
N SER A 90 36.30 10.18 -11.83
CA SER A 90 36.01 8.80 -12.25
C SER A 90 34.50 8.56 -12.24
N SER A 91 34.04 7.61 -13.07
CA SER A 91 32.65 7.17 -13.10
C SER A 91 32.44 6.15 -12.00
N ASP A 92 31.60 6.48 -11.01
CA ASP A 92 31.37 5.67 -9.80
C ASP A 92 30.56 4.39 -10.10
N ASN A 93 31.17 3.44 -10.81
CA ASN A 93 30.64 2.10 -11.02
C ASN A 93 30.74 1.33 -9.71
N ARG A 94 29.60 1.16 -9.02
CA ARG A 94 29.54 0.40 -7.76
C ARG A 94 29.21 -1.09 -7.92
N HIS A 95 28.66 -1.50 -9.05
CA HIS A 95 28.18 -2.87 -9.27
C HIS A 95 29.16 -3.64 -10.15
N TRP A 96 29.62 -4.80 -9.69
CA TRP A 96 30.67 -5.58 -10.36
C TRP A 96 30.30 -7.05 -10.47
N VAL A 97 30.59 -7.66 -11.63
CA VAL A 97 30.60 -9.11 -11.83
C VAL A 97 32.02 -9.62 -11.65
N VAL A 98 32.18 -10.63 -10.80
CA VAL A 98 33.46 -11.26 -10.45
C VAL A 98 33.41 -12.72 -10.89
N LEU A 99 34.32 -13.13 -11.78
CA LEU A 99 34.54 -14.53 -12.15
C LEU A 99 35.70 -15.11 -11.33
N MET A 100 35.52 -16.32 -10.83
CA MET A 100 36.44 -17.01 -9.94
C MET A 100 36.95 -18.31 -10.56
N GLU A 101 38.15 -18.72 -10.20
CA GLU A 101 38.61 -20.10 -10.39
C GLU A 101 37.76 -21.06 -9.54
N ALA A 102 37.59 -22.30 -10.03
CA ALA A 102 36.92 -23.34 -9.27
C ALA A 102 37.66 -23.57 -7.92
N PRO A 103 36.96 -23.67 -6.78
CA PRO A 103 37.63 -23.74 -5.50
C PRO A 103 38.55 -24.99 -5.42
N PRO A 104 39.76 -24.89 -4.84
CA PRO A 104 40.81 -25.92 -4.97
C PRO A 104 40.57 -27.21 -4.17
N ARG A 105 39.33 -27.49 -3.74
CA ARG A 105 38.94 -28.71 -3.02
C ARG A 105 38.11 -29.60 -3.96
N GLY A 106 38.66 -30.74 -4.34
CA GLY A 106 38.07 -31.60 -5.37
C GLY A 106 36.74 -32.26 -4.97
N ALA A 107 35.87 -32.46 -5.98
CA ALA A 107 34.64 -33.26 -6.02
C ALA A 107 33.56 -32.97 -4.94
N ALA A 108 32.39 -32.47 -5.40
CA ALA A 108 31.17 -32.22 -4.64
C ALA A 108 31.28 -31.14 -3.53
N ILE A 109 31.54 -29.90 -3.95
CA ILE A 109 31.46 -28.70 -3.09
C ILE A 109 29.99 -28.29 -2.94
N SER A 110 29.52 -28.03 -1.71
CA SER A 110 28.15 -27.57 -1.47
C SER A 110 27.97 -26.09 -1.81
N ARG A 111 26.73 -25.67 -2.16
CA ARG A 111 26.41 -24.26 -2.43
C ARG A 111 26.90 -23.32 -1.30
N GLN A 112 26.72 -23.74 -0.05
CA GLN A 112 27.14 -22.95 1.10
C GLN A 112 28.67 -22.77 1.15
N GLN A 113 29.45 -23.81 0.90
CA GLN A 113 30.91 -23.74 0.86
C GLN A 113 31.44 -22.85 -0.28
N VAL A 114 30.72 -22.79 -1.41
CA VAL A 114 31.06 -21.87 -2.52
C VAL A 114 30.75 -20.42 -2.12
N ILE A 115 29.63 -20.16 -1.45
CA ILE A 115 29.29 -18.81 -0.94
C ILE A 115 30.29 -18.37 0.14
N GLU A 116 30.65 -19.25 1.06
CA GLU A 116 31.69 -18.99 2.08
C GLU A 116 33.05 -18.65 1.43
N TYR A 117 33.42 -19.32 0.35
CA TYR A 117 34.62 -18.98 -0.44
C TYR A 117 34.56 -17.58 -1.08
N TYR A 118 33.39 -17.15 -1.57
CA TYR A 118 33.21 -15.81 -2.12
C TYR A 118 33.22 -14.72 -1.04
N VAL A 119 32.56 -14.96 0.10
CA VAL A 119 32.58 -14.06 1.26
C VAL A 119 34.01 -13.91 1.79
N GLU A 120 34.76 -15.01 1.92
CA GLU A 120 36.17 -14.97 2.34
C GLU A 120 37.04 -14.18 1.36
N THR A 121 36.82 -14.35 0.05
CA THR A 121 37.54 -13.59 -0.99
C THR A 121 37.29 -12.08 -0.87
N LEU A 122 36.03 -11.65 -0.77
CA LEU A 122 35.67 -10.24 -0.54
C LEU A 122 36.18 -9.72 0.81
N ARG A 123 36.16 -10.55 1.86
CA ARG A 123 36.67 -10.21 3.19
C ARG A 123 38.14 -9.83 3.16
N THR A 124 38.96 -10.39 2.26
CA THR A 124 40.38 -9.98 2.16
C THR A 124 40.59 -8.54 1.66
N VAL A 125 39.63 -7.95 0.95
CA VAL A 125 39.69 -6.56 0.47
C VAL A 125 38.85 -5.58 1.28
N LEU A 126 37.74 -6.04 1.86
CA LEU A 126 36.86 -5.24 2.73
C LEU A 126 37.24 -5.28 4.23
N GLY A 127 38.01 -6.29 4.67
CA GLY A 127 38.44 -6.47 6.05
C GLY A 127 37.38 -7.02 7.02
N ASN A 128 36.09 -6.98 6.66
CA ASN A 128 34.97 -7.44 7.49
C ASN A 128 34.11 -8.49 6.77
N GLU A 129 33.82 -9.59 7.45
CA GLU A 129 33.05 -10.73 6.94
C GLU A 129 31.57 -10.38 6.72
N LYS A 130 30.99 -9.58 7.62
CA LYS A 130 29.58 -9.17 7.51
C LYS A 130 29.35 -8.22 6.33
N ASP A 131 30.28 -7.31 6.10
CA ASP A 131 30.19 -6.37 4.99
C ASP A 131 30.40 -7.12 3.67
N ALA A 132 31.38 -8.04 3.60
CA ALA A 132 31.56 -8.94 2.47
C ALA A 132 30.31 -9.78 2.16
N GLN A 133 29.59 -10.26 3.17
CA GLN A 133 28.34 -11.01 2.99
C GLN A 133 27.16 -10.12 2.55
N MET A 134 27.08 -8.87 3.02
CA MET A 134 26.04 -7.92 2.59
C MET A 134 26.30 -7.33 1.20
N CYS A 135 27.56 -7.27 0.75
CA CYS A 135 27.93 -6.78 -0.58
C CYS A 135 27.54 -7.75 -1.72
N ILE A 136 27.44 -9.07 -1.48
CA ILE A 136 27.07 -10.05 -2.52
C ILE A 136 25.55 -10.05 -2.73
N TYR A 137 25.10 -9.78 -3.96
CA TYR A 137 23.68 -9.78 -4.32
C TYR A 137 23.27 -10.88 -5.33
N ASP A 138 24.22 -11.50 -6.03
CA ASP A 138 23.99 -12.69 -6.85
C ASP A 138 25.24 -13.59 -6.86
N ALA A 139 25.06 -14.90 -7.08
CA ALA A 139 26.16 -15.87 -7.10
C ALA A 139 25.82 -17.11 -7.95
N SER A 140 26.82 -17.59 -8.70
CA SER A 140 26.79 -18.83 -9.48
C SER A 140 27.83 -19.83 -8.96
N TRP A 141 27.47 -21.11 -8.91
CA TRP A 141 28.24 -22.16 -8.23
C TRP A 141 28.23 -23.53 -8.94
N ASP A 142 27.61 -23.66 -10.12
CA ASP A 142 27.33 -24.95 -10.77
C ASP A 142 28.13 -25.19 -12.06
N THR A 143 28.14 -24.21 -12.96
CA THR A 143 28.67 -24.29 -14.33
C THR A 143 29.83 -23.32 -14.53
N HIS A 144 29.73 -22.14 -13.92
CA HIS A 144 30.76 -21.11 -13.88
C HIS A 144 30.80 -20.52 -12.46
N PHE A 145 31.98 -20.41 -11.87
CA PHE A 145 32.15 -19.85 -10.54
C PHE A 145 32.27 -18.33 -10.63
N GLY A 146 31.38 -17.62 -9.94
CA GLY A 146 31.38 -16.16 -9.90
C GLY A 146 30.26 -15.60 -9.04
N PHE A 147 30.33 -14.31 -8.75
CA PHE A 147 29.35 -13.57 -7.96
C PHE A 147 29.27 -12.11 -8.42
N CYS A 148 28.16 -11.45 -8.10
CA CYS A 148 28.02 -10.00 -8.27
C CYS A 148 28.01 -9.30 -6.91
N CYS A 149 28.67 -8.14 -6.83
CA CYS A 149 28.79 -7.37 -5.58
C CYS A 149 28.73 -5.84 -5.75
N ASP A 150 28.22 -5.15 -4.72
CA ASP A 150 28.33 -3.68 -4.55
C ASP A 150 29.61 -3.33 -3.77
N ILE A 151 30.59 -2.77 -4.47
CA ILE A 151 31.86 -2.27 -3.91
C ILE A 151 32.34 -1.06 -4.73
N ASP A 152 33.12 -0.18 -4.10
CA ASP A 152 33.73 0.95 -4.81
C ASP A 152 34.80 0.51 -5.83
N GLU A 153 35.14 1.40 -6.77
CA GLU A 153 36.09 1.14 -7.85
C GLU A 153 37.53 0.86 -7.35
N GLU A 154 37.93 1.40 -6.20
CA GLU A 154 39.24 1.11 -5.61
C GLU A 154 39.29 -0.32 -5.05
N THR A 155 38.21 -0.75 -4.40
CA THR A 155 38.03 -2.12 -3.87
C THR A 155 37.89 -3.13 -5.00
N SER A 156 37.18 -2.83 -6.09
CA SER A 156 37.11 -3.73 -7.26
C SER A 156 38.48 -3.91 -7.93
N CYS A 157 39.28 -2.84 -8.00
CA CYS A 157 40.67 -2.88 -8.48
C CYS A 157 41.61 -3.68 -7.58
N LYS A 158 41.35 -3.76 -6.26
CA LYS A 158 42.08 -4.64 -5.33
C LYS A 158 41.65 -6.10 -5.51
N LEU A 159 40.34 -6.34 -5.64
CA LEU A 159 39.77 -7.68 -5.85
C LEU A 159 40.31 -8.33 -7.12
N ALA A 160 40.42 -7.57 -8.22
CA ALA A 160 40.98 -8.02 -9.51
C ALA A 160 42.47 -8.44 -9.46
N ARG A 161 43.16 -8.27 -8.32
CA ARG A 161 44.58 -8.65 -8.13
C ARG A 161 44.76 -9.85 -7.21
N LEU A 162 43.68 -10.42 -6.67
CA LEU A 162 43.75 -11.60 -5.80
C LEU A 162 43.98 -12.89 -6.62
N PRO A 163 44.74 -13.85 -6.07
CA PRO A 163 44.83 -15.18 -6.67
C PRO A 163 43.46 -15.87 -6.66
N GLY A 164 43.11 -16.54 -7.77
CA GLY A 164 41.80 -17.19 -7.94
C GLY A 164 40.68 -16.28 -8.48
N VAL A 165 40.92 -14.98 -8.67
CA VAL A 165 40.01 -14.08 -9.39
C VAL A 165 40.38 -14.03 -10.86
N LEU A 166 39.49 -14.47 -11.75
CA LEU A 166 39.72 -14.57 -13.20
C LEU A 166 39.38 -13.27 -13.95
N LEU A 167 38.32 -12.58 -13.52
CA LEU A 167 37.84 -11.35 -14.16
C LEU A 167 37.02 -10.54 -13.16
N VAL A 168 37.22 -9.22 -13.15
CA VAL A 168 36.31 -8.25 -12.54
C VAL A 168 35.88 -7.29 -13.64
N LYS A 169 34.58 -7.15 -13.86
CA LYS A 169 33.99 -6.21 -14.83
C LYS A 169 32.79 -5.49 -14.21
N PRO A 170 32.44 -4.26 -14.62
CA PRO A 170 31.18 -3.64 -14.21
C PRO A 170 29.98 -4.54 -14.56
N ASP A 171 28.92 -4.50 -13.75
CA ASP A 171 27.63 -5.14 -14.04
C ASP A 171 26.66 -4.08 -14.62
N PRO A 172 26.62 -3.87 -15.96
CA PRO A 172 25.70 -2.92 -16.57
C PRO A 172 24.23 -3.36 -16.44
N ASP A 173 24.00 -4.66 -16.24
CA ASP A 173 22.69 -5.29 -16.17
C ASP A 173 22.35 -5.69 -14.74
N TYR A 174 22.71 -4.86 -13.74
CA TYR A 174 22.56 -5.18 -12.31
C TYR A 174 21.13 -5.62 -11.93
N VAL A 175 20.12 -5.09 -12.62
CA VAL A 175 18.67 -5.37 -12.47
C VAL A 175 18.20 -6.72 -13.07
N SER A 176 19.02 -7.39 -13.88
CA SER A 176 18.62 -8.65 -14.54
C SER A 176 18.45 -9.82 -13.55
N GLN A 177 17.31 -10.51 -13.63
CA GLN A 177 17.03 -11.75 -12.86
C GLN A 177 17.90 -12.96 -13.27
N LYS A 178 18.67 -12.85 -14.36
CA LYS A 178 19.60 -13.90 -14.79
C LYS A 178 20.91 -13.26 -15.26
N LYS A 179 22.01 -13.60 -14.57
CA LYS A 179 23.37 -13.17 -14.92
C LYS A 179 24.03 -14.18 -15.84
N ASP A 180 24.87 -13.70 -16.75
CA ASP A 180 25.72 -14.54 -17.58
C ASP A 180 27.16 -14.53 -17.04
N TYR A 181 27.52 -15.64 -16.40
CA TYR A 181 28.86 -15.91 -15.86
C TYR A 181 29.76 -16.64 -16.88
N SER A 182 29.30 -16.83 -18.13
CA SER A 182 30.10 -17.46 -19.18
C SER A 182 31.32 -16.59 -19.54
N PRO A 183 32.52 -17.18 -19.74
CA PRO A 183 33.66 -16.45 -20.24
C PRO A 183 33.43 -15.98 -21.70
N PRO A 184 33.95 -14.80 -22.10
CA PRO A 184 33.73 -14.26 -23.44
C PRO A 184 34.42 -15.13 -24.50
N ASN A 185 33.64 -15.89 -25.26
CA ASN A 185 34.16 -16.75 -26.33
C ASN A 185 34.61 -15.96 -27.56
N VAL A 186 35.78 -16.32 -28.08
CA VAL A 186 36.31 -15.85 -29.37
C VAL A 186 35.39 -16.33 -30.50
N ARG A 187 35.16 -15.45 -31.49
CA ARG A 187 34.25 -15.65 -32.64
C ARG A 187 34.32 -17.04 -33.29
N SER A 188 33.16 -17.65 -33.54
CA SER A 188 32.88 -18.24 -34.86
C SER A 188 31.37 -18.38 -35.13
N SER A 189 31.01 -18.49 -36.41
CA SER A 189 29.65 -18.45 -36.96
C SER A 189 29.12 -19.83 -37.36
N ASN A 190 27.82 -20.11 -37.16
CA ASN A 190 26.87 -20.60 -38.20
C ASN A 190 25.51 -21.10 -37.62
N MET A 191 24.51 -21.20 -38.49
CA MET A 191 23.16 -21.70 -38.17
C MET A 191 23.09 -23.24 -38.07
N SER A 192 22.17 -23.79 -37.26
CA SER A 192 20.91 -24.44 -37.74
C SER A 192 20.25 -25.45 -36.76
N SER A 193 18.91 -25.47 -36.80
CA SER A 193 17.96 -26.58 -36.53
C SER A 193 18.07 -27.53 -35.31
N SER A 194 17.14 -27.34 -34.37
CA SER A 194 16.11 -28.29 -33.87
C SER A 194 16.42 -29.59 -33.08
N ARG A 195 15.63 -29.71 -31.99
CA ARG A 195 14.96 -30.92 -31.42
C ARG A 195 15.70 -31.88 -30.47
N SER A 196 15.20 -31.84 -29.21
CA SER A 196 14.68 -32.98 -28.43
C SER A 196 15.63 -33.89 -27.65
N GLY A 197 15.27 -34.20 -26.39
CA GLY A 197 15.71 -35.43 -25.72
C GLY A 197 16.29 -35.26 -24.31
N SER A 198 15.41 -35.38 -23.31
CA SER A 198 15.69 -35.55 -21.87
C SER A 198 16.87 -36.46 -21.50
N ALA A 199 17.63 -36.08 -20.47
CA ALA A 199 18.04 -36.97 -19.37
C ALA A 199 18.44 -36.17 -18.11
N LEU A 200 17.68 -36.31 -17.01
CA LEU A 200 18.05 -35.82 -15.67
C LEU A 200 18.61 -36.98 -14.83
N LEU A 201 19.70 -36.70 -14.11
CA LEU A 201 20.34 -37.55 -13.08
C LEU A 201 21.08 -36.60 -12.12
N PHE A 202 21.04 -36.66 -10.78
CA PHE A 202 20.08 -37.18 -9.79
C PHE A 202 20.48 -36.53 -8.43
N PRO A 203 19.60 -36.38 -7.42
CA PRO A 203 18.13 -36.29 -7.42
C PRO A 203 17.63 -34.95 -6.79
N LEU A 204 16.36 -34.58 -7.02
CA LEU A 204 15.67 -33.71 -6.04
C LEU A 204 15.43 -34.53 -4.77
N LEU A 205 15.80 -34.00 -3.60
CA LEU A 205 15.30 -34.51 -2.32
C LEU A 205 13.78 -34.32 -2.34
N ASN A 206 13.08 -35.46 -2.37
CA ASN A 206 11.66 -35.52 -2.62
C ASN A 206 10.92 -35.30 -1.29
N THR A 207 10.94 -34.07 -0.77
CA THR A 207 10.26 -33.73 0.48
C THR A 207 8.77 -33.99 0.32
N LYS A 208 8.23 -34.83 1.21
CA LYS A 208 6.83 -35.21 1.23
C LYS A 208 6.15 -34.54 2.42
N ARG A 209 4.84 -34.36 2.31
CA ARG A 209 4.01 -33.79 3.35
C ARG A 209 3.37 -34.93 4.12
N TRP A 210 3.56 -34.94 5.43
CA TRP A 210 3.15 -36.01 6.32
C TRP A 210 2.18 -35.49 7.36
N LEU A 211 1.22 -36.33 7.73
CA LEU A 211 0.30 -36.17 8.85
C LEU A 211 0.75 -37.17 9.92
N VAL A 212 1.19 -36.64 11.05
CA VAL A 212 1.69 -37.39 12.21
C VAL A 212 0.60 -37.39 13.28
N ARG A 213 0.15 -38.57 13.68
CA ARG A 213 -0.82 -38.77 14.77
C ARG A 213 -0.08 -39.10 16.05
N MET A 214 -0.51 -38.52 17.16
CA MET A 214 0.16 -38.60 18.46
C MET A 214 -0.77 -39.16 19.52
N ASP A 215 -0.22 -39.92 20.48
CA ASP A 215 -0.94 -40.27 21.69
C ASP A 215 -1.10 -39.01 22.57
N LYS A 216 -2.09 -39.04 23.46
CA LYS A 216 -2.37 -37.92 24.36
C LYS A 216 -1.18 -37.70 25.31
N PRO A 217 -0.51 -36.54 25.27
CA PRO A 217 0.64 -36.30 26.13
C PRO A 217 0.24 -36.35 27.61
N SER A 218 0.96 -37.15 28.40
CA SER A 218 0.72 -37.38 29.84
C SER A 218 1.07 -36.19 30.73
N ILE A 219 1.62 -35.12 30.15
CA ILE A 219 2.04 -33.90 30.82
C ILE A 219 0.89 -32.88 30.74
N GLY A 220 0.69 -32.10 31.81
CA GLY A 220 -0.40 -31.11 31.91
C GLY A 220 -0.23 -29.90 31.00
N VAL A 221 -0.37 -30.09 29.68
CA VAL A 221 -0.28 -29.01 28.69
C VAL A 221 -1.61 -28.28 28.57
N VAL A 222 -1.58 -26.94 28.62
CA VAL A 222 -2.79 -26.10 28.76
C VAL A 222 -2.96 -25.11 27.60
N THR A 223 -1.95 -24.95 26.72
CA THR A 223 -1.97 -23.94 25.65
C THR A 223 -1.44 -24.47 24.31
N LYS A 224 -1.85 -23.83 23.20
CA LYS A 224 -1.41 -24.20 21.83
C LYS A 224 0.11 -24.10 21.65
N ALA A 225 0.74 -23.05 22.18
CA ALA A 225 2.18 -22.81 22.01
C ALA A 225 3.01 -23.98 22.59
N GLN A 226 2.72 -24.38 23.83
CA GLN A 226 3.38 -25.50 24.50
C GLN A 226 3.23 -26.84 23.77
N MET A 227 2.16 -27.01 22.98
CA MET A 227 1.95 -28.20 22.13
C MET A 227 2.77 -28.14 20.84
N VAL A 228 2.95 -26.94 20.25
CA VAL A 228 3.86 -26.74 19.12
C VAL A 228 5.30 -27.01 19.56
N ASP A 229 5.71 -26.47 20.72
CA ASP A 229 7.06 -26.68 21.28
C ASP A 229 7.31 -28.18 21.56
N TYR A 230 6.31 -28.89 22.10
CA TYR A 230 6.38 -30.34 22.34
C TYR A 230 6.53 -31.15 21.04
N TYR A 231 5.79 -30.81 19.98
CA TYR A 231 5.94 -31.48 18.68
C TYR A 231 7.24 -31.12 17.97
N ALA A 232 7.73 -29.88 18.11
CA ALA A 232 9.04 -29.47 17.61
C ALA A 232 10.17 -30.23 18.31
N GLN A 233 10.10 -30.44 19.63
CA GLN A 233 11.05 -31.27 20.37
C GLN A 233 11.05 -32.74 19.95
N ILE A 234 9.94 -33.25 19.40
CA ILE A 234 9.85 -34.59 18.81
C ILE A 234 10.57 -34.63 17.47
N LEU A 235 10.28 -33.69 16.56
CA LEU A 235 10.99 -33.59 15.28
C LEU A 235 12.49 -33.28 15.44
N THR A 236 12.88 -32.54 16.47
CA THR A 236 14.30 -32.22 16.78
C THR A 236 15.13 -33.48 17.03
N LYS A 237 14.52 -34.58 17.51
CA LYS A 237 15.23 -35.85 17.74
C LYS A 237 15.60 -36.58 16.44
N VAL A 238 14.97 -36.22 15.33
CA VAL A 238 15.20 -36.76 13.99
C VAL A 238 16.02 -35.77 13.16
N LEU A 239 15.59 -34.51 13.10
CA LEU A 239 16.25 -33.46 12.31
C LEU A 239 17.53 -32.89 12.95
N GLY A 240 17.81 -33.18 14.22
CA GLY A 240 18.98 -32.67 14.96
C GLY A 240 18.98 -31.17 15.27
N ASN A 241 18.08 -30.38 14.68
CA ASN A 241 17.99 -28.93 14.85
C ASN A 241 16.55 -28.49 15.20
N GLU A 242 16.40 -27.79 16.33
CA GLU A 242 15.11 -27.30 16.83
C GLU A 242 14.46 -26.24 15.93
N LYS A 243 15.28 -25.41 15.26
CA LYS A 243 14.76 -24.37 14.36
C LYS A 243 14.17 -24.97 13.09
N ASP A 244 14.83 -25.98 12.52
CA ASP A 244 14.35 -26.66 11.32
C ASP A 244 13.10 -27.49 11.67
N ALA A 245 13.10 -28.16 12.83
CA ALA A 245 11.93 -28.85 13.37
C ALA A 245 10.70 -27.95 13.56
N GLN A 246 10.86 -26.70 14.00
CA GLN A 246 9.76 -25.73 14.06
C GLN A 246 9.31 -25.28 12.66
N MET A 247 10.24 -25.02 11.75
CA MET A 247 9.95 -24.57 10.38
C MET A 247 9.27 -25.65 9.52
N CYS A 248 9.51 -26.93 9.81
CA CYS A 248 8.87 -28.06 9.12
C CYS A 248 7.39 -28.26 9.49
N ILE A 249 6.91 -27.75 10.63
CA ILE A 249 5.51 -27.96 11.09
C ILE A 249 4.59 -26.88 10.50
N TYR A 250 3.62 -27.31 9.67
CA TYR A 250 2.65 -26.41 9.04
C TYR A 250 1.21 -26.55 9.55
N HIS A 251 0.87 -27.62 10.27
CA HIS A 251 -0.43 -27.79 10.92
C HIS A 251 -0.32 -28.53 12.25
N VAL A 252 -1.20 -28.23 13.22
CA VAL A 252 -1.16 -28.76 14.59
C VAL A 252 -2.58 -28.93 15.13
N SER A 253 -2.89 -30.13 15.64
CA SER A 253 -4.06 -30.41 16.47
C SER A 253 -3.67 -30.65 17.93
N TRP A 254 -4.40 -30.00 18.83
CA TRP A 254 -4.07 -29.94 20.26
C TRP A 254 -5.28 -29.95 21.22
N GLN A 255 -6.51 -29.90 20.72
CA GLN A 255 -7.73 -29.85 21.55
C GLN A 255 -8.42 -31.21 21.66
N SER A 256 -8.43 -31.97 20.57
CA SER A 256 -8.91 -33.34 20.45
C SER A 256 -8.19 -34.00 19.28
N ASN A 257 -7.90 -35.31 19.36
CA ASN A 257 -7.11 -36.05 18.38
C ASN A 257 -5.74 -35.39 18.10
N PHE A 258 -4.76 -35.69 18.96
CA PHE A 258 -3.44 -35.08 18.95
C PHE A 258 -2.66 -35.47 17.69
N GLY A 259 -1.98 -34.50 17.08
CA GLY A 259 -1.20 -34.69 15.88
C GLY A 259 -0.72 -33.38 15.27
N PHE A 260 0.16 -33.49 14.29
CA PHE A 260 0.67 -32.36 13.52
C PHE A 260 0.93 -32.77 12.08
N CYS A 261 1.04 -31.81 11.16
CA CYS A 261 1.54 -32.09 9.82
C CYS A 261 2.88 -31.38 9.60
N CYS A 262 3.81 -32.08 8.96
CA CYS A 262 5.15 -31.59 8.68
C CYS A 262 5.65 -31.95 7.28
N GLU A 263 6.58 -31.16 6.76
CA GLU A 263 7.29 -31.47 5.51
C GLU A 263 8.67 -32.07 5.82
N LEU A 264 8.90 -33.31 5.38
CA LEU A 264 10.08 -34.12 5.65
C LEU A 264 10.39 -35.01 4.43
N ASP A 265 11.64 -35.38 4.23
CA ASP A 265 11.96 -36.50 3.35
C ASP A 265 11.44 -37.85 3.92
N GLU A 266 11.55 -38.89 3.11
CA GLU A 266 10.99 -40.23 3.41
C GLU A 266 11.81 -41.04 4.42
N GLU A 267 13.07 -40.65 4.66
CA GLU A 267 13.97 -41.28 5.64
C GLU A 267 13.66 -40.69 7.03
N CYS A 268 13.65 -39.37 7.15
CA CYS A 268 13.22 -38.64 8.36
C CYS A 268 11.80 -39.04 8.79
N ALA A 269 10.86 -39.20 7.84
CA ALA A 269 9.49 -39.60 8.17
C ALA A 269 9.38 -41.02 8.76
N GLN A 270 10.26 -41.95 8.33
CA GLN A 270 10.34 -43.29 8.91
C GLN A 270 10.93 -43.27 10.32
N GLU A 271 11.94 -42.43 10.56
CA GLU A 271 12.49 -42.23 11.91
C GLU A 271 11.47 -41.62 12.88
N VAL A 272 10.66 -40.64 12.44
CA VAL A 272 9.56 -40.08 13.25
C VAL A 272 8.58 -41.18 13.69
N ALA A 273 8.26 -42.14 12.82
CA ALA A 273 7.37 -43.26 13.18
C ALA A 273 7.93 -44.17 14.30
N GLY A 274 9.24 -44.13 14.56
CA GLY A 274 9.89 -44.83 15.67
C GLY A 274 9.92 -44.06 16.99
N VAL A 275 9.50 -42.79 17.05
CA VAL A 275 9.60 -41.96 18.25
C VAL A 275 8.48 -42.30 19.25
N PRO A 276 8.79 -42.57 20.54
CA PRO A 276 7.77 -42.88 21.55
C PRO A 276 6.70 -41.80 21.68
N GLY A 277 5.44 -42.21 21.52
CA GLY A 277 4.25 -41.35 21.53
C GLY A 277 3.65 -41.06 20.14
N VAL A 278 4.36 -41.39 19.06
CA VAL A 278 3.81 -41.35 17.69
C VAL A 278 2.93 -42.59 17.45
N LEU A 279 1.71 -42.38 16.95
CA LEU A 279 0.72 -43.43 16.66
C LEU A 279 0.72 -43.85 15.19
N SER A 280 0.82 -42.89 14.26
CA SER A 280 1.05 -43.16 12.84
C SER A 280 1.70 -41.96 12.15
N VAL A 281 2.40 -42.23 11.06
CA VAL A 281 2.93 -41.23 10.11
C VAL A 281 2.40 -41.61 8.73
N GLU A 282 1.56 -40.75 8.17
CA GLU A 282 0.84 -41.01 6.91
C GLU A 282 1.07 -39.84 5.94
N LEU A 283 1.02 -40.08 4.63
CA LEU A 283 1.12 -38.99 3.65
C LEU A 283 -0.13 -38.08 3.73
N ASP A 284 0.06 -36.77 3.88
CA ASP A 284 -1.02 -35.79 3.87
C ASP A 284 -1.53 -35.57 2.43
N LYS A 285 -2.43 -36.46 2.02
CA LYS A 285 -3.10 -36.44 0.72
C LYS A 285 -4.00 -35.21 0.54
N ASN A 286 -4.37 -34.52 1.62
CA ASN A 286 -5.26 -33.36 1.64
C ASN A 286 -4.52 -32.13 2.19
N TRP A 287 -3.25 -31.92 1.78
CA TRP A 287 -2.37 -30.92 2.38
C TRP A 287 -2.96 -29.49 2.39
N GLU A 288 -3.78 -29.15 1.39
CA GLU A 288 -4.46 -27.85 1.22
C GLU A 288 -5.70 -27.65 2.13
N SER A 289 -6.22 -28.71 2.74
CA SER A 289 -7.39 -28.64 3.64
C SER A 289 -6.99 -28.15 5.03
N GLU A 290 -7.66 -27.10 5.53
CA GLU A 290 -7.56 -26.69 6.94
C GLU A 290 -8.24 -27.70 7.90
N ASN A 291 -9.16 -28.52 7.39
CA ASN A 291 -9.78 -29.62 8.15
C ASN A 291 -8.97 -30.91 7.94
N LYS A 292 -8.00 -31.15 8.83
CA LYS A 292 -7.21 -32.39 8.91
C LYS A 292 -7.92 -33.43 9.77
N ASP A 293 -8.11 -34.64 9.24
CA ASP A 293 -8.64 -35.76 10.03
C ASP A 293 -7.51 -36.46 10.82
N TYR A 294 -7.33 -36.02 12.06
CA TYR A 294 -6.50 -36.72 13.04
C TYR A 294 -7.26 -37.82 13.80
N GLY A 295 -8.58 -37.99 13.56
CA GLY A 295 -9.44 -38.97 14.21
C GLY A 295 -9.31 -40.38 13.61
N GLY A 296 -9.17 -40.45 12.28
CA GLY A 296 -8.95 -41.69 11.54
C GLY A 296 -10.18 -42.60 11.48
N ASN A 297 -10.19 -43.51 10.51
CA ASN A 297 -11.30 -44.43 10.27
C ASN A 297 -11.46 -45.49 11.37
N ASN A 298 -12.16 -45.16 12.46
CA ASN A 298 -12.80 -46.15 13.32
C ASN A 298 -14.08 -46.67 12.66
N LEU A 299 -13.92 -47.46 11.60
CA LEU A 299 -15.01 -48.22 11.01
C LEU A 299 -15.03 -49.64 11.60
N GLN A 300 -15.62 -49.80 12.80
CA GLN A 300 -16.38 -51.00 13.16
C GLN A 300 -17.15 -50.89 14.49
N ASN A 301 -18.41 -51.35 14.47
CA ASN A 301 -19.23 -51.85 15.60
C ASN A 301 -19.58 -50.82 16.71
N SER A 302 -20.84 -50.41 16.93
CA SER A 302 -22.05 -51.25 16.98
C SER A 302 -23.38 -50.46 16.94
N THR A 303 -24.34 -51.00 16.17
CA THR A 303 -25.79 -51.08 16.42
C THR A 303 -26.60 -49.90 16.99
N ASN A 304 -27.51 -49.38 16.15
CA ASN A 304 -28.94 -49.13 16.42
C ASN A 304 -29.39 -48.68 17.83
N LEU A 305 -29.91 -47.44 17.91
CA LEU A 305 -31.25 -47.24 18.45
C LEU A 305 -31.95 -46.01 17.84
N SER A 306 -33.19 -46.20 17.42
CA SER A 306 -34.07 -45.19 16.82
C SER A 306 -35.10 -44.66 17.82
N THR A 307 -35.26 -43.34 17.95
CA THR A 307 -36.54 -42.76 18.41
C THR A 307 -36.78 -41.38 17.81
N SER A 308 -38.05 -41.06 17.59
CA SER A 308 -38.60 -39.90 16.88
C SER A 308 -39.04 -38.75 17.79
N GLY A 309 -38.86 -37.52 17.30
CA GLY A 309 -39.88 -36.46 17.35
C GLY A 309 -40.06 -35.64 18.65
N ALA A 310 -39.97 -34.31 18.51
CA ALA A 310 -40.96 -33.34 19.00
C ALA A 310 -40.55 -31.92 18.55
N ALA A 311 -41.53 -31.10 18.15
CA ALA A 311 -41.37 -29.66 18.06
C ALA A 311 -41.68 -29.01 19.41
N SER A 312 -41.04 -27.88 19.74
CA SER A 312 -41.54 -26.97 20.78
C SER A 312 -41.05 -25.54 20.51
N GLU A 313 -41.87 -24.58 20.96
CA GLU A 313 -41.79 -23.17 20.57
C GLU A 313 -40.94 -22.30 21.53
N THR A 314 -40.88 -21.01 21.21
CA THR A 314 -40.01 -19.97 21.78
C THR A 314 -40.33 -19.52 23.21
N THR A 315 -39.30 -19.14 23.97
CA THR A 315 -39.34 -17.94 24.84
C THR A 315 -37.99 -17.19 24.81
N PRO A 316 -37.96 -15.84 24.83
CA PRO A 316 -36.73 -15.04 24.88
C PRO A 316 -36.39 -14.59 26.31
N THR A 317 -35.14 -14.82 26.76
CA THR A 317 -34.70 -14.49 28.12
C THR A 317 -34.25 -13.02 28.25
N LYS A 318 -34.78 -12.32 29.28
CA LYS A 318 -34.37 -10.96 29.68
C LYS A 318 -33.01 -10.96 30.38
N THR A 319 -32.21 -9.90 30.20
CA THR A 319 -30.84 -9.80 30.74
C THR A 319 -30.72 -8.76 31.86
N LYS A 320 -30.04 -9.11 32.97
CA LYS A 320 -29.86 -8.27 34.17
C LYS A 320 -28.58 -7.42 34.21
N LYS A 321 -27.85 -7.37 33.09
CA LYS A 321 -26.48 -6.82 33.02
C LYS A 321 -26.40 -5.67 32.01
N LEU A 322 -26.08 -4.48 32.52
CA LEU A 322 -25.85 -3.27 31.74
C LEU A 322 -24.40 -3.21 31.24
N PHE A 323 -24.22 -2.73 30.00
CA PHE A 323 -22.92 -2.39 29.44
C PHE A 323 -22.75 -0.88 29.40
N VAL A 324 -21.65 -0.42 29.99
CA VAL A 324 -21.37 1.01 30.26
C VAL A 324 -20.14 1.43 29.48
N THR A 325 -20.26 2.39 28.57
CA THR A 325 -19.18 2.86 27.70
C THR A 325 -18.95 4.36 27.81
N GLY A 326 -17.77 4.84 27.39
CA GLY A 326 -17.39 6.26 27.49
C GLY A 326 -16.80 6.63 28.86
N LEU A 327 -16.39 5.65 29.66
CA LEU A 327 -15.81 5.90 30.97
C LEU A 327 -14.41 6.49 30.85
N SER A 328 -14.13 7.55 31.62
CA SER A 328 -12.77 8.06 31.79
C SER A 328 -11.80 6.96 32.24
N PHE A 329 -10.57 7.01 31.73
CA PHE A 329 -9.52 6.03 32.05
C PHE A 329 -9.14 5.99 33.55
N TYR A 330 -9.55 7.00 34.32
CA TYR A 330 -9.32 7.13 35.77
C TYR A 330 -10.55 6.80 36.62
N THR A 331 -11.69 6.45 36.00
CA THR A 331 -12.90 6.06 36.73
C THR A 331 -12.66 4.76 37.51
N SER A 332 -13.01 4.75 38.80
CA SER A 332 -12.86 3.57 39.66
C SER A 332 -14.18 2.79 39.82
N GLU A 333 -14.11 1.50 40.16
CA GLU A 333 -15.29 0.70 40.48
C GLU A 333 -16.08 1.26 41.68
N LYS A 334 -15.40 1.90 42.63
CA LYS A 334 -16.04 2.61 43.74
C LYS A 334 -16.86 3.82 43.26
N THR A 335 -16.33 4.57 42.29
CA THR A 335 -17.02 5.72 41.67
C THR A 335 -18.25 5.26 40.89
N LEU A 336 -18.15 4.16 40.14
CA LEU A 336 -19.29 3.58 39.43
C LEU A 336 -20.34 3.02 40.40
N ARG A 337 -19.93 2.28 41.43
CA ARG A 337 -20.87 1.72 42.42
C ARG A 337 -21.70 2.82 43.07
N ALA A 338 -21.06 3.89 43.56
CA ALA A 338 -21.75 5.06 44.12
C ALA A 338 -22.71 5.76 43.12
N ALA A 339 -22.39 5.77 41.82
CA ALA A 339 -23.23 6.38 40.80
C ALA A 339 -24.45 5.52 40.39
N PHE A 340 -24.45 4.22 40.70
CA PHE A 340 -25.45 3.25 40.24
C PHE A 340 -26.22 2.55 41.38
N GLU A 341 -25.72 2.55 42.62
CA GLU A 341 -26.39 1.93 43.78
C GLU A 341 -27.72 2.59 44.16
N GLY A 342 -27.89 3.89 43.83
CA GLY A 342 -29.14 4.62 44.05
C GLY A 342 -30.34 4.12 43.23
N TYR A 343 -30.13 3.26 42.23
CA TYR A 343 -31.19 2.67 41.40
C TYR A 343 -31.56 1.24 41.80
N GLY A 344 -30.80 0.61 42.70
CA GLY A 344 -31.03 -0.76 43.19
C GLY A 344 -29.76 -1.49 43.61
N GLU A 345 -29.92 -2.67 44.19
CA GLU A 345 -28.81 -3.45 44.73
C GLU A 345 -27.90 -4.05 43.63
N LEU A 346 -26.60 -3.85 43.77
CA LEU A 346 -25.57 -4.13 42.76
C LEU A 346 -24.77 -5.41 43.05
N VAL A 347 -24.99 -6.44 42.23
CA VAL A 347 -24.32 -7.74 42.28
C VAL A 347 -22.86 -7.64 41.82
N GLU A 348 -22.62 -7.11 40.62
CA GLU A 348 -21.26 -6.95 40.05
C GLU A 348 -21.11 -5.54 39.48
N VAL A 349 -19.97 -4.89 39.75
CA VAL A 349 -19.50 -3.70 39.04
C VAL A 349 -18.08 -4.01 38.63
N LYS A 350 -17.83 -4.15 37.33
CA LYS A 350 -16.55 -4.64 36.81
C LYS A 350 -16.04 -3.74 35.69
N ILE A 351 -14.94 -3.03 35.94
CA ILE A 351 -14.23 -2.28 34.90
C ILE A 351 -13.32 -3.24 34.14
N ILE A 352 -13.40 -3.25 32.81
CA ILE A 352 -12.50 -4.10 32.02
C ILE A 352 -11.17 -3.40 31.84
N MET A 353 -10.15 -3.95 32.49
CA MET A 353 -8.76 -3.50 32.39
C MET A 353 -8.02 -4.23 31.27
N ASP A 354 -7.00 -3.58 30.71
CA ASP A 354 -6.04 -4.23 29.84
C ASP A 354 -5.05 -5.10 30.62
N LYS A 355 -4.82 -6.34 30.15
CA LYS A 355 -4.05 -7.33 30.91
C LYS A 355 -2.57 -6.99 31.03
N ILE A 356 -2.04 -6.25 30.05
CA ILE A 356 -0.61 -5.89 29.93
C ILE A 356 -0.39 -4.52 30.58
N SER A 357 -1.11 -3.49 30.13
CA SER A 357 -0.90 -2.11 30.60
C SER A 357 -1.58 -1.75 31.93
N LYS A 358 -2.43 -2.64 32.47
CA LYS A 358 -3.27 -2.44 33.68
C LYS A 358 -4.21 -1.21 33.62
N ARG A 359 -4.34 -0.56 32.47
CA ARG A 359 -5.20 0.61 32.27
C ARG A 359 -6.64 0.20 31.93
N SER A 360 -7.62 0.99 32.34
CA SER A 360 -9.03 0.79 31.97
C SER A 360 -9.22 0.84 30.45
N LYS A 361 -10.09 -0.01 29.91
CA LYS A 361 -10.50 0.02 28.50
C LYS A 361 -11.63 1.02 28.21
N GLY A 362 -12.02 1.85 29.19
CA GLY A 362 -13.06 2.86 29.04
C GLY A 362 -14.50 2.33 29.06
N TYR A 363 -14.69 1.09 29.53
CA TYR A 363 -16.00 0.47 29.68
C TYR A 363 -16.08 -0.48 30.89
N ALA A 364 -17.29 -0.69 31.36
CA ALA A 364 -17.61 -1.55 32.50
C ALA A 364 -18.89 -2.36 32.26
N PHE A 365 -19.06 -3.41 33.05
CA PHE A 365 -20.34 -4.11 33.19
C PHE A 365 -20.89 -3.89 34.60
N ILE A 366 -22.20 -3.65 34.68
CA ILE A 366 -22.93 -3.44 35.93
C ILE A 366 -24.11 -4.42 35.97
N GLU A 367 -24.23 -5.21 37.04
CA GLU A 367 -25.26 -6.23 37.21
C GLU A 367 -26.10 -5.94 38.46
N TYR A 368 -27.42 -5.93 38.30
CA TYR A 368 -28.39 -5.69 39.37
C TYR A 368 -29.06 -6.98 39.82
N THR A 369 -29.53 -7.02 41.06
CA THR A 369 -30.35 -8.13 41.58
C THR A 369 -31.70 -8.22 40.85
N THR A 370 -32.29 -7.08 40.48
CA THR A 370 -33.60 -6.94 39.83
C THR A 370 -33.50 -6.34 38.43
N GLU A 371 -34.45 -6.69 37.55
CA GLU A 371 -34.48 -6.20 36.15
C GLU A 371 -35.01 -4.77 36.07
N GLU A 372 -35.88 -4.43 37.01
CA GLU A 372 -36.52 -3.14 37.22
C GLU A 372 -35.45 -2.07 37.54
N ALA A 373 -34.53 -2.38 38.45
CA ALA A 373 -33.41 -1.50 38.81
C ALA A 373 -32.49 -1.21 37.61
N ALA A 374 -32.13 -2.25 36.85
CA ALA A 374 -31.32 -2.11 35.63
C ALA A 374 -32.04 -1.24 34.57
N SER A 375 -33.36 -1.38 34.44
CA SER A 375 -34.17 -0.62 33.49
C SER A 375 -34.31 0.86 33.88
N VAL A 376 -34.48 1.15 35.18
CA VAL A 376 -34.50 2.53 35.70
C VAL A 376 -33.14 3.20 35.53
N ALA A 377 -32.05 2.52 35.91
CA ALA A 377 -30.69 3.02 35.74
C ALA A 377 -30.35 3.34 34.27
N LEU A 378 -30.76 2.45 33.35
CA LEU A 378 -30.60 2.67 31.90
C LEU A 378 -31.34 3.92 31.41
N LYS A 379 -32.56 4.17 31.89
CA LYS A 379 -33.35 5.33 31.47
C LYS A 379 -32.82 6.65 32.05
N GLU A 380 -32.39 6.65 33.31
CA GLU A 380 -31.97 7.85 34.02
C GLU A 380 -30.51 8.29 33.76
N MET A 381 -29.62 7.36 33.42
CA MET A 381 -28.18 7.66 33.29
C MET A 381 -27.66 7.73 31.85
N ASN A 382 -28.45 7.29 30.86
CA ASN A 382 -28.01 7.32 29.46
C ASN A 382 -28.03 8.76 28.91
N GLY A 383 -26.86 9.30 28.56
CA GLY A 383 -26.75 10.67 28.03
C GLY A 383 -26.72 11.80 29.06
N LYS A 384 -26.69 11.55 30.38
CA LYS A 384 -26.47 12.62 31.38
C LYS A 384 -25.04 13.17 31.28
N ALA A 385 -24.93 14.50 31.18
CA ALA A 385 -23.75 15.23 30.71
C ALA A 385 -22.51 15.21 31.64
N SER A 386 -22.53 14.48 32.76
CA SER A 386 -21.44 14.50 33.74
C SER A 386 -20.24 13.59 33.40
N PHE A 387 -20.40 12.62 32.49
CA PHE A 387 -19.34 11.65 32.16
C PHE A 387 -19.24 11.22 30.69
N ASN A 388 -20.00 11.84 29.77
CA ASN A 388 -20.04 11.47 28.33
C ASN A 388 -20.28 9.96 28.10
N MET A 389 -21.16 9.39 28.93
CA MET A 389 -21.37 7.96 29.09
C MET A 389 -22.56 7.47 28.25
N SER A 390 -22.36 6.37 27.52
CA SER A 390 -23.41 5.70 26.72
C SER A 390 -23.70 4.32 27.30
N LEU A 391 -24.99 4.05 27.55
CA LEU A 391 -25.50 2.82 28.14
C LEU A 391 -26.28 2.02 27.09
N THR A 392 -25.91 0.74 26.92
CA THR A 392 -26.52 -0.13 25.90
C THR A 392 -26.84 -1.50 26.50
N LEU A 393 -28.04 -2.03 26.21
CA LEU A 393 -28.33 -3.45 26.42
C LEU A 393 -27.82 -4.26 25.22
N PRO A 394 -27.09 -5.37 25.41
CA PRO A 394 -26.71 -6.23 24.30
C PRO A 394 -27.96 -6.93 23.74
N ARG A 395 -28.33 -6.62 22.49
CA ARG A 395 -29.48 -7.23 21.80
C ARG A 395 -29.09 -7.83 20.46
N LEU A 396 -29.45 -9.09 20.25
CA LEU A 396 -29.42 -9.79 18.96
C LEU A 396 -30.48 -9.20 18.00
N ALA A 397 -30.15 -9.14 16.71
CA ALA A 397 -31.01 -8.53 15.69
C ALA A 397 -32.14 -9.47 15.21
N LEU A 398 -33.28 -8.89 14.80
CA LEU A 398 -34.19 -9.39 13.76
C LEU A 398 -35.16 -8.27 13.31
N GLN A 399 -35.75 -8.40 12.12
CA GLN A 399 -36.32 -7.30 11.31
C GLN A 399 -37.61 -6.61 11.81
N ASP A 400 -37.70 -5.34 11.36
CA ASP A 400 -38.84 -4.47 11.02
C ASP A 400 -40.30 -4.86 11.33
N THR A 401 -41.05 -3.91 11.88
CA THR A 401 -42.45 -3.66 11.48
C THR A 401 -42.87 -2.21 11.75
N VAL A 402 -43.79 -1.69 10.93
CA VAL A 402 -44.22 -0.28 10.91
C VAL A 402 -45.40 -0.03 11.85
N ALA A 403 -45.32 1.02 12.68
CA ALA A 403 -46.48 1.77 13.19
C ALA A 403 -46.02 3.14 13.72
N GLY A 404 -46.82 4.20 13.51
CA GLY A 404 -46.52 5.54 14.00
C GLY A 404 -47.57 6.06 14.97
N ALA A 405 -47.17 6.97 15.86
CA ALA A 405 -48.06 7.89 16.60
C ALA A 405 -47.27 9.12 17.09
N ARG A 406 -47.88 10.31 17.00
CA ARG A 406 -47.57 11.47 17.87
C ARG A 406 -48.57 11.43 19.05
N PRO A 407 -48.24 12.00 20.23
CA PRO A 407 -48.45 13.44 20.52
C PRO A 407 -47.38 13.98 21.51
N ASP A 408 -47.38 15.20 22.08
CA ASP A 408 -47.91 16.52 21.66
C ASP A 408 -46.98 17.63 22.20
N GLN A 409 -47.32 18.90 21.96
CA GLN A 409 -46.46 20.08 22.14
C GLN A 409 -46.97 21.06 23.22
N GLN A 410 -46.07 21.60 24.06
CA GLN A 410 -46.21 22.76 24.99
C GLN A 410 -44.86 22.94 25.75
N ASP A 411 -44.30 24.10 26.11
CA ASP A 411 -44.48 25.50 25.65
C ASP A 411 -43.16 26.29 25.94
N LEU A 412 -42.92 27.39 25.22
CA LEU A 412 -41.79 28.35 25.35
C LEU A 412 -42.28 29.63 26.12
N PRO A 413 -41.55 30.77 26.32
CA PRO A 413 -40.25 31.27 25.78
C PRO A 413 -39.40 32.04 26.87
N PRO A 414 -38.61 33.12 26.59
CA PRO A 414 -37.43 33.28 25.73
C PRO A 414 -36.20 33.91 26.43
N ARG A 415 -35.00 33.79 25.82
CA ARG A 415 -34.13 34.92 25.33
C ARG A 415 -32.67 34.52 25.07
N ASN A 416 -32.26 34.50 23.80
CA ASN A 416 -31.25 35.41 23.21
C ASN A 416 -30.86 34.93 21.80
N GLU A 417 -31.05 35.79 20.80
CA GLU A 417 -30.70 35.53 19.40
C GLU A 417 -29.23 35.89 19.14
N LEU A 418 -28.42 34.96 18.62
CA LEU A 418 -27.36 35.28 17.65
C LEU A 418 -26.78 34.07 16.87
N PHE A 419 -27.54 32.98 16.68
CA PHE A 419 -27.08 31.80 15.91
C PHE A 419 -28.23 31.16 15.11
N LEU A 420 -28.59 31.73 13.95
CA LEU A 420 -29.60 31.13 13.08
C LEU A 420 -29.40 31.38 11.56
N ALA A 421 -28.14 31.47 11.11
CA ALA A 421 -27.80 31.45 9.67
C ALA A 421 -27.36 30.05 9.21
N GLU A 422 -26.46 29.38 9.93
CA GLU A 422 -25.83 28.11 9.50
C GLU A 422 -26.74 26.86 9.61
N VAL A 423 -27.86 26.94 10.34
CA VAL A 423 -28.74 25.77 10.57
C VAL A 423 -29.73 25.54 9.42
N LEU A 424 -30.07 26.58 8.64
CA LEU A 424 -31.11 26.50 7.61
C LEU A 424 -30.63 25.85 6.30
N GLU A 425 -29.39 26.09 5.86
CA GLU A 425 -28.81 25.39 4.69
C GLU A 425 -28.66 23.88 4.96
N ALA A 426 -28.20 23.50 6.16
CA ALA A 426 -28.09 22.10 6.56
C ALA A 426 -29.45 21.35 6.50
N HIS A 427 -30.56 22.03 6.82
CA HIS A 427 -31.89 21.44 6.78
C HIS A 427 -32.50 21.33 5.37
N HIS A 428 -32.20 22.27 4.46
CA HIS A 428 -32.63 22.15 3.06
C HIS A 428 -31.87 21.06 2.30
N HIS A 429 -30.55 20.91 2.51
CA HIS A 429 -29.77 19.85 1.86
C HIS A 429 -30.08 18.43 2.40
N ARG A 430 -30.43 18.28 3.69
CA ARG A 430 -30.88 16.98 4.24
C ARG A 430 -32.13 16.41 3.56
N ARG A 431 -33.01 17.23 2.99
CA ARG A 431 -34.24 16.75 2.32
C ARG A 431 -33.98 16.11 0.95
N HIS A 432 -32.89 16.44 0.26
CA HIS A 432 -32.53 15.82 -1.02
C HIS A 432 -31.75 14.50 -0.85
N HIS A 433 -30.88 14.38 0.15
CA HIS A 433 -30.11 13.16 0.38
C HIS A 433 -30.94 11.97 0.93
N HIS A 434 -32.12 12.21 1.48
CA HIS A 434 -32.97 11.14 2.02
C HIS A 434 -33.76 10.33 0.98
N ARG A 435 -33.62 10.62 -0.33
CA ARG A 435 -34.49 10.04 -1.39
C ARG A 435 -33.81 9.14 -2.41
N LEU A 436 -32.56 8.74 -2.18
CA LEU A 436 -31.84 7.73 -2.96
C LEU A 436 -31.17 6.69 -2.04
N ARG A 437 -31.94 6.12 -1.11
CA ARG A 437 -31.55 4.88 -0.43
C ARG A 437 -31.69 3.72 -1.42
N ASN A 438 -30.58 3.36 -2.07
CA ASN A 438 -30.51 2.13 -2.86
C ASN A 438 -30.63 0.94 -1.89
N ASP A 439 -31.48 -0.04 -2.20
CA ASP A 439 -31.84 -1.17 -1.32
C ASP A 439 -30.76 -2.28 -1.28
N GLY A 440 -29.52 -1.91 -1.60
CA GLY A 440 -28.35 -2.79 -1.58
C GLY A 440 -27.12 -2.00 -1.15
N SER A 441 -26.33 -2.59 -0.24
CA SER A 441 -25.07 -1.99 0.19
C SER A 441 -24.07 -1.96 -0.96
N VAL A 442 -23.70 -0.75 -1.39
CA VAL A 442 -22.61 -0.51 -2.34
C VAL A 442 -21.34 -1.20 -1.84
N LYS A 443 -20.66 -1.95 -2.69
CA LYS A 443 -19.30 -2.46 -2.40
C LYS A 443 -18.24 -1.47 -2.87
N PHE A 444 -17.24 -1.19 -2.05
CA PHE A 444 -16.20 -0.21 -2.38
C PHE A 444 -14.80 -0.84 -2.40
N PHE A 445 -14.18 -0.79 -3.57
CA PHE A 445 -12.83 -1.32 -3.81
C PHE A 445 -11.84 -0.19 -4.00
N VAL A 446 -10.63 -0.34 -3.49
CA VAL A 446 -9.59 0.69 -3.56
C VAL A 446 -8.30 0.04 -4.04
N LEU A 447 -7.66 0.63 -5.05
CA LEU A 447 -6.39 0.21 -5.62
C LEU A 447 -5.52 1.46 -5.82
N GLY A 448 -4.20 1.29 -5.79
CA GLY A 448 -3.25 2.38 -5.98
C GLY A 448 -2.14 2.47 -4.94
N ASP A 449 -1.81 3.71 -4.59
CA ASP A 449 -0.62 4.12 -3.85
C ASP A 449 -0.88 4.59 -2.40
N SER A 450 0.07 5.33 -1.82
CA SER A 450 0.04 5.81 -0.43
C SER A 450 -1.07 6.82 -0.14
N TYR A 451 -1.67 7.46 -1.16
CA TYR A 451 -2.78 8.40 -0.98
C TYR A 451 -4.09 7.70 -0.64
N VAL A 452 -4.15 6.37 -0.80
CA VAL A 452 -5.33 5.56 -0.53
C VAL A 452 -5.04 4.29 0.30
N ASP A 453 -3.78 3.90 0.51
CA ASP A 453 -3.37 2.80 1.39
C ASP A 453 -3.82 3.03 2.86
N THR A 454 -4.39 1.98 3.45
CA THR A 454 -4.88 1.97 4.85
C THR A 454 -4.22 0.86 5.68
N GLY A 455 -3.07 0.36 5.25
CA GLY A 455 -2.20 -0.56 6.01
C GLY A 455 -1.93 -1.91 5.35
N ASN A 456 -1.66 -1.95 4.04
CA ASN A 456 -1.24 -3.20 3.37
C ASN A 456 0.25 -3.54 3.57
N ILE A 457 1.13 -2.55 3.65
CA ILE A 457 2.57 -2.78 3.88
C ILE A 457 2.80 -3.29 5.32
N ARG A 458 3.78 -4.19 5.50
CA ARG A 458 4.12 -4.79 6.80
C ARG A 458 4.59 -3.75 7.83
N LYS A 459 4.19 -3.94 9.09
CA LYS A 459 4.52 -3.07 10.23
C LYS A 459 6.01 -2.87 10.50
N SER A 460 6.82 -3.88 10.20
CA SER A 460 8.28 -3.82 10.36
C SER A 460 8.96 -2.97 9.29
N VAL A 461 8.29 -2.69 8.17
CA VAL A 461 8.86 -2.02 7.00
C VAL A 461 8.38 -0.58 6.90
N SER A 462 7.06 -0.35 6.84
CA SER A 462 6.54 1.00 6.54
C SER A 462 6.63 1.97 7.72
N PRO A 463 7.04 3.24 7.50
CA PRO A 463 6.93 4.31 8.49
C PRO A 463 5.48 4.61 8.88
N SER A 464 4.48 4.30 8.05
CA SER A 464 3.04 4.53 8.36
C SER A 464 2.49 3.68 9.53
N TRP A 465 3.32 2.77 10.07
CA TRP A 465 3.07 2.02 11.30
C TRP A 465 3.86 2.52 12.52
N LYS A 466 4.60 3.62 12.40
CA LYS A 466 5.40 4.24 13.47
C LYS A 466 4.75 5.55 13.92
N GLU A 467 4.87 5.87 15.21
CA GLU A 467 4.51 7.20 15.72
C GLU A 467 5.37 8.25 15.00
N PRO A 468 4.81 9.37 14.50
CA PRO A 468 3.51 9.95 14.87
C PRO A 468 2.37 9.69 13.87
N TYR A 469 2.51 8.80 12.88
CA TYR A 469 1.44 8.54 11.91
C TYR A 469 0.16 8.08 12.59
N GLY A 470 -1.01 8.52 12.09
CA GLY A 470 -2.31 8.20 12.68
C GLY A 470 -2.65 8.88 14.02
N ILE A 471 -1.84 9.85 14.52
CA ILE A 471 -2.08 10.58 15.78
C ILE A 471 -3.45 11.30 15.86
N THR A 472 -3.97 11.78 14.73
CA THR A 472 -5.30 12.40 14.61
C THR A 472 -6.39 11.34 14.37
N PHE A 473 -6.12 10.34 13.53
CA PHE A 473 -7.02 9.20 13.34
C PHE A 473 -6.26 7.92 12.96
N PRO A 474 -6.47 6.78 13.65
CA PRO A 474 -7.40 6.53 14.76
C PRO A 474 -6.84 6.89 16.15
N GLY A 475 -5.87 7.81 16.26
CA GLY A 475 -5.18 8.16 17.50
C GLY A 475 -3.95 7.28 17.80
N LYS A 476 -3.42 6.61 16.78
CA LYS A 476 -2.22 5.74 16.78
C LYS A 476 -1.90 5.28 15.35
N PRO A 477 -0.68 4.78 15.07
CA PRO A 477 -0.32 4.25 13.76
C PRO A 477 -1.23 3.11 13.28
N ALA A 478 -1.73 3.29 12.05
CA ALA A 478 -2.72 2.42 11.42
C ALA A 478 -2.45 2.19 9.93
N GLY A 479 -1.19 2.32 9.51
CA GLY A 479 -0.74 2.02 8.14
C GLY A 479 -1.03 3.09 7.09
N ARG A 480 -1.72 4.18 7.47
CA ARG A 480 -2.00 5.35 6.61
C ARG A 480 -0.80 6.28 6.56
N PHE A 481 -0.46 6.77 5.37
CA PHE A 481 0.58 7.78 5.16
C PHE A 481 0.03 9.19 5.46
N SER A 482 -0.42 9.40 6.70
CA SER A 482 -0.96 10.67 7.18
C SER A 482 -0.99 10.69 8.73
N ASP A 483 -1.25 11.84 9.36
CA ASP A 483 -1.64 11.91 10.77
C ASP A 483 -3.05 11.34 11.00
N GLY A 484 -3.86 11.20 9.95
CA GLY A 484 -5.21 10.67 10.08
C GLY A 484 -5.73 9.99 8.82
N ARG A 485 -6.96 10.35 8.45
CA ARG A 485 -7.67 9.82 7.27
C ARG A 485 -6.99 10.18 5.96
N VAL A 486 -7.01 9.26 5.02
CA VAL A 486 -6.55 9.42 3.64
C VAL A 486 -7.73 9.47 2.67
N LEU A 487 -7.50 9.69 1.36
CA LEU A 487 -8.57 9.91 0.38
C LEU A 487 -9.62 8.79 0.34
N SER A 488 -9.20 7.54 0.51
CA SER A 488 -10.09 6.37 0.53
C SER A 488 -11.04 6.36 1.75
N ASP A 489 -10.64 6.91 2.90
CA ASP A 489 -11.53 7.06 4.06
C ASP A 489 -12.64 8.08 3.81
N TYR A 490 -12.31 9.21 3.15
CA TYR A 490 -13.27 10.27 2.83
C TYR A 490 -14.26 9.84 1.74
N LEU A 491 -13.82 9.07 0.75
CA LEU A 491 -14.72 8.50 -0.25
C LEU A 491 -15.59 7.37 0.33
N ALA A 492 -15.07 6.54 1.23
CA ALA A 492 -15.90 5.59 1.97
C ALA A 492 -16.99 6.32 2.79
N GLU A 493 -16.65 7.42 3.47
CA GLU A 493 -17.60 8.25 4.22
C GLU A 493 -18.67 8.87 3.31
N TYR A 494 -18.31 9.40 2.13
CA TYR A 494 -19.25 9.90 1.13
C TYR A 494 -20.23 8.83 0.63
N LEU A 495 -19.78 7.58 0.53
CA LEU A 495 -20.60 6.42 0.18
C LEU A 495 -21.43 5.88 1.36
N GLY A 496 -21.32 6.45 2.56
CA GLY A 496 -21.99 5.97 3.77
C GLY A 496 -21.43 4.65 4.30
N LEU A 497 -20.19 4.32 3.94
CA LEU A 497 -19.51 3.07 4.28
C LEU A 497 -18.47 3.28 5.39
N ARG A 498 -18.04 2.17 6.02
CA ARG A 498 -16.76 2.16 6.74
C ARG A 498 -15.61 2.09 5.73
N PRO A 499 -14.41 2.59 6.08
CA PRO A 499 -13.22 2.35 5.27
C PRO A 499 -13.05 0.85 4.97
N PRO A 500 -12.76 0.46 3.71
CA PRO A 500 -12.62 -0.93 3.34
C PRO A 500 -11.40 -1.57 4.01
N VAL A 501 -11.50 -2.88 4.27
CA VAL A 501 -10.43 -3.65 4.92
C VAL A 501 -9.21 -3.72 4.00
N PRO A 502 -7.97 -3.46 4.47
CA PRO A 502 -6.77 -3.70 3.66
C PRO A 502 -6.57 -5.20 3.39
N TYR A 503 -6.26 -5.55 2.13
CA TYR A 503 -6.08 -6.90 1.61
C TYR A 503 -5.14 -7.78 2.47
N ALA A 504 -4.08 -7.19 3.04
CA ALA A 504 -3.15 -7.86 3.95
C ALA A 504 -3.82 -8.35 5.24
N LEU A 505 -4.88 -7.69 5.71
CA LEU A 505 -5.60 -8.03 6.94
C LEU A 505 -6.87 -8.87 6.70
N ARG A 506 -7.26 -9.14 5.44
CA ARG A 506 -8.54 -9.77 5.07
C ARG A 506 -8.85 -11.07 5.82
N LYS A 507 -7.85 -11.94 6.04
CA LYS A 507 -7.99 -13.22 6.76
C LYS A 507 -8.25 -13.07 8.27
N SER A 508 -7.98 -11.89 8.82
CA SER A 508 -8.18 -11.56 10.25
C SER A 508 -9.36 -10.61 10.51
N ALA A 509 -9.99 -10.11 9.44
CA ALA A 509 -11.10 -9.17 9.52
C ALA A 509 -12.45 -9.90 9.60
N ASN A 510 -13.50 -9.17 9.95
CA ASN A 510 -14.87 -9.70 9.92
C ASN A 510 -15.32 -9.90 8.46
N ILE A 511 -15.83 -11.09 8.14
CA ILE A 511 -16.31 -11.42 6.79
C ILE A 511 -17.33 -10.40 6.27
N SER A 512 -18.22 -9.90 7.13
CA SER A 512 -19.24 -8.90 6.77
C SER A 512 -18.68 -7.48 6.52
N GLU A 513 -17.41 -7.23 6.84
CA GLU A 513 -16.70 -6.01 6.42
C GLU A 513 -15.94 -6.25 5.11
N VAL A 514 -15.35 -7.44 4.95
CA VAL A 514 -14.72 -7.89 3.70
C VAL A 514 -15.72 -7.97 2.53
N GLU A 515 -16.93 -8.47 2.75
CA GLU A 515 -18.00 -8.55 1.73
C GLU A 515 -18.45 -7.17 1.20
N LYS A 516 -18.19 -6.09 1.96
CA LYS A 516 -18.49 -4.70 1.57
C LYS A 516 -17.38 -4.07 0.72
N GLY A 517 -16.28 -4.79 0.48
CA GLY A 517 -15.18 -4.35 -0.36
C GLY A 517 -13.84 -4.38 0.36
N MET A 518 -12.78 -4.02 -0.36
CA MET A 518 -11.40 -4.24 0.07
C MET A 518 -10.45 -3.19 -0.52
N ASN A 519 -9.42 -2.86 0.24
CA ASN A 519 -8.35 -1.97 -0.16
C ASN A 519 -7.09 -2.78 -0.52
N PHE A 520 -6.69 -2.75 -1.78
CA PHE A 520 -5.51 -3.42 -2.34
C PHE A 520 -4.32 -2.48 -2.49
N ALA A 521 -4.45 -1.18 -2.19
CA ALA A 521 -3.41 -0.20 -2.42
C ALA A 521 -2.18 -0.38 -1.53
N TYR A 522 -0.98 -0.10 -2.05
CA TYR A 522 0.29 -0.20 -1.33
C TYR A 522 1.07 1.11 -1.46
N GLY A 523 1.49 1.67 -0.33
CA GLY A 523 2.30 2.89 -0.30
C GLY A 523 3.53 2.88 -1.20
N GLY A 524 3.74 3.98 -1.93
CA GLY A 524 4.88 4.15 -2.83
C GLY A 524 4.82 3.38 -4.15
N THR A 525 3.80 2.55 -4.38
CA THR A 525 3.61 1.83 -5.65
C THR A 525 3.05 2.72 -6.76
N GLY A 526 3.07 2.20 -7.99
CA GLY A 526 2.66 2.92 -9.20
C GLY A 526 1.97 2.00 -10.21
N VAL A 527 1.86 2.49 -11.45
CA VAL A 527 1.40 1.72 -12.60
C VAL A 527 2.46 0.70 -13.02
N PHE A 528 3.72 1.12 -13.00
CA PHE A 528 4.90 0.29 -13.22
C PHE A 528 5.73 0.12 -11.94
N ASP A 529 6.82 -0.64 -12.03
CA ASP A 529 7.71 -0.89 -10.90
C ASP A 529 8.50 0.37 -10.49
N THR A 530 8.24 0.79 -9.25
CA THR A 530 8.77 2.02 -8.66
C THR A 530 10.10 1.76 -7.93
N LEU A 531 10.55 2.71 -7.10
CA LEU A 531 11.61 2.47 -6.11
C LEU A 531 11.16 1.60 -4.92
N VAL A 532 9.85 1.31 -4.79
CA VAL A 532 9.28 0.44 -3.75
C VAL A 532 8.87 -0.89 -4.38
N THR A 533 9.36 -1.99 -3.81
CA THR A 533 9.17 -3.38 -4.26
C THR A 533 7.86 -4.02 -3.78
N GLU A 534 6.82 -3.20 -3.60
CA GLU A 534 5.47 -3.65 -3.22
C GLU A 534 4.57 -3.77 -4.49
N PRO A 535 3.44 -4.51 -4.43
CA PRO A 535 2.63 -4.82 -5.61
C PRO A 535 2.14 -3.59 -6.40
N ASN A 536 2.56 -3.47 -7.66
CA ASN A 536 2.09 -2.44 -8.60
C ASN A 536 0.59 -2.60 -8.96
N LEU A 537 -0.01 -1.61 -9.61
CA LEU A 537 -1.44 -1.57 -9.90
C LEU A 537 -1.94 -2.83 -10.64
N THR A 538 -1.19 -3.33 -11.62
CA THR A 538 -1.53 -4.55 -12.35
C THR A 538 -1.61 -5.76 -11.41
N THR A 539 -0.65 -5.93 -10.49
CA THR A 539 -0.67 -7.01 -9.48
C THR A 539 -1.78 -6.84 -8.44
N GLN A 540 -2.12 -5.60 -8.05
CA GLN A 540 -3.26 -5.33 -7.17
C GLN A 540 -4.59 -5.75 -7.82
N ILE A 541 -4.71 -5.58 -9.14
CA ILE A 541 -5.85 -6.08 -9.92
C ILE A 541 -5.85 -7.61 -10.00
N ASP A 542 -4.68 -8.26 -10.08
CA ASP A 542 -4.58 -9.72 -10.03
C ASP A 542 -5.10 -10.28 -8.69
N PHE A 543 -4.80 -9.61 -7.56
CA PHE A 543 -5.38 -9.95 -6.26
C PHE A 543 -6.91 -9.80 -6.25
N PHE A 544 -7.45 -8.72 -6.82
CA PHE A 544 -8.90 -8.55 -6.92
C PHE A 544 -9.53 -9.63 -7.82
N GLN A 545 -8.91 -9.93 -8.97
CA GLN A 545 -9.32 -10.99 -9.88
C GLN A 545 -9.33 -12.37 -9.19
N GLN A 546 -8.34 -12.68 -8.36
CA GLN A 546 -8.32 -13.90 -7.55
C GLN A 546 -9.55 -14.00 -6.63
N LEU A 547 -9.92 -12.92 -5.93
CA LEU A 547 -11.09 -12.91 -5.04
C LEU A 547 -12.42 -13.07 -5.80
N VAL A 548 -12.54 -12.50 -7.01
CA VAL A 548 -13.75 -12.60 -7.85
C VAL A 548 -13.86 -13.96 -8.53
N GLU A 549 -12.76 -14.45 -9.12
CA GLU A 549 -12.78 -15.54 -10.09
C GLU A 549 -12.33 -16.88 -9.52
N GLN A 550 -11.46 -16.90 -8.51
CA GLN A 550 -10.97 -18.14 -7.89
C GLN A 550 -11.65 -18.40 -6.54
N GLU A 551 -11.53 -17.47 -5.60
CA GLU A 551 -12.12 -17.60 -4.25
C GLU A 551 -13.65 -17.41 -4.22
N LYS A 552 -14.23 -16.84 -5.31
CA LYS A 552 -15.67 -16.53 -5.46
C LYS A 552 -16.27 -15.66 -4.34
N LEU A 553 -15.43 -14.95 -3.60
CA LEU A 553 -15.81 -14.04 -2.51
C LEU A 553 -16.75 -12.93 -2.98
N TYR A 554 -16.60 -12.48 -4.23
CA TYR A 554 -17.51 -11.53 -4.86
C TYR A 554 -18.10 -12.11 -6.14
N ALA A 555 -19.40 -12.44 -6.11
CA ALA A 555 -20.11 -12.84 -7.31
C ALA A 555 -20.20 -11.67 -8.30
N LYS A 556 -19.76 -11.86 -9.56
CA LYS A 556 -19.80 -10.80 -10.61
C LYS A 556 -21.18 -10.15 -10.75
N ARG A 557 -22.27 -10.90 -10.57
CA ARG A 557 -23.65 -10.38 -10.58
C ARG A 557 -23.90 -9.32 -9.50
N ASP A 558 -23.31 -9.48 -8.32
CA ASP A 558 -23.50 -8.55 -7.20
C ASP A 558 -22.50 -7.38 -7.22
N LEU A 559 -21.36 -7.54 -7.92
CA LEU A 559 -20.51 -6.41 -8.31
C LEU A 559 -21.24 -5.50 -9.31
N ILE A 560 -21.80 -6.06 -10.38
CA ILE A 560 -22.49 -5.32 -11.45
C ILE A 560 -23.70 -4.54 -10.92
N LYS A 561 -24.43 -5.09 -9.94
CA LYS A 561 -25.57 -4.39 -9.30
C LYS A 561 -25.15 -3.12 -8.55
N SER A 562 -24.07 -3.18 -7.76
CA SER A 562 -23.71 -2.12 -6.84
C SER A 562 -22.27 -2.25 -6.33
N SER A 563 -21.31 -1.80 -7.12
CA SER A 563 -19.94 -1.61 -6.66
C SER A 563 -19.25 -0.40 -7.31
N ILE A 564 -18.26 0.14 -6.61
CA ILE A 564 -17.43 1.27 -7.06
C ILE A 564 -15.97 0.89 -6.80
N ALA A 565 -15.08 1.18 -7.74
CA ALA A 565 -13.64 1.14 -7.52
C ALA A 565 -13.05 2.55 -7.50
N LEU A 566 -12.04 2.77 -6.66
CA LEU A 566 -11.13 3.92 -6.67
C LEU A 566 -9.74 3.44 -7.10
N VAL A 567 -9.11 4.16 -8.03
CA VAL A 567 -7.74 3.92 -8.51
C VAL A 567 -6.92 5.19 -8.30
N SER A 568 -5.87 5.11 -7.48
CA SER A 568 -4.96 6.22 -7.14
C SER A 568 -3.53 5.94 -7.62
N VAL A 569 -3.13 6.62 -8.70
CA VAL A 569 -1.80 6.60 -9.33
C VAL A 569 -1.62 7.96 -10.03
N ALA A 570 -0.44 8.42 -10.44
CA ALA A 570 0.82 7.72 -10.72
C ALA A 570 2.06 8.51 -10.24
N GLY A 571 1.97 9.27 -9.14
CA GLY A 571 3.06 10.15 -8.67
C GLY A 571 4.39 9.43 -8.46
N ASN A 572 4.35 8.17 -7.98
CA ASN A 572 5.53 7.35 -7.77
C ASN A 572 6.20 6.87 -9.07
N ASP A 573 5.46 6.69 -10.16
CA ASP A 573 6.01 6.40 -11.49
C ASP A 573 6.89 7.56 -11.97
N TYR A 574 6.40 8.80 -11.84
CA TYR A 574 7.15 10.01 -12.21
C TYR A 574 8.37 10.23 -11.31
N ALA A 575 8.21 10.10 -9.99
CA ALA A 575 9.32 10.21 -9.06
C ALA A 575 10.42 9.16 -9.35
N THR A 576 10.02 7.92 -9.67
CA THR A 576 10.95 6.85 -10.07
C THR A 576 11.63 7.14 -11.40
N HIS A 577 10.88 7.61 -12.40
CA HIS A 577 11.40 7.94 -13.72
C HIS A 577 12.44 9.07 -13.63
N MET A 578 12.13 10.18 -12.95
CA MET A 578 13.07 11.29 -12.76
C MET A 578 14.40 10.86 -12.11
N VAL A 579 14.34 9.95 -11.13
CA VAL A 579 15.53 9.37 -10.48
C VAL A 579 16.33 8.48 -11.44
N LYS A 580 15.65 7.69 -12.29
CA LYS A 580 16.30 6.77 -13.26
C LYS A 580 16.89 7.50 -14.48
N THR A 581 16.28 8.58 -14.96
CA THR A 581 16.63 9.23 -16.24
C THR A 581 17.35 10.58 -16.11
N GLY A 582 17.50 11.11 -14.89
CA GLY A 582 18.29 12.33 -14.65
C GLY A 582 17.67 13.62 -15.20
N ASN A 583 16.34 13.75 -15.14
CA ASN A 583 15.55 14.90 -15.61
C ASN A 583 15.58 15.17 -17.13
N GLY A 584 15.89 14.17 -17.97
CA GLY A 584 15.77 14.29 -19.42
C GLY A 584 14.33 14.51 -19.88
N SER A 585 14.08 15.55 -20.70
CA SER A 585 12.71 15.96 -21.08
C SER A 585 12.13 15.22 -22.30
N GLU A 586 12.98 14.65 -23.18
CA GLU A 586 12.51 13.97 -24.40
C GLU A 586 11.80 12.63 -24.10
N ASP A 587 12.21 11.91 -23.06
CA ASP A 587 11.63 10.62 -22.65
C ASP A 587 10.29 10.78 -21.90
N LEU A 588 10.16 11.83 -21.08
CA LEU A 588 9.02 12.08 -20.19
C LEU A 588 7.65 12.09 -20.92
N ALA A 589 7.61 12.55 -22.17
CA ALA A 589 6.39 12.61 -22.96
C ALA A 589 5.96 11.23 -23.50
N GLU A 590 6.90 10.33 -23.78
CA GLU A 590 6.61 8.95 -24.18
C GLU A 590 6.29 8.09 -22.96
N PHE A 591 7.04 8.26 -21.87
CA PHE A 591 6.75 7.67 -20.57
C PHE A 591 5.33 8.03 -20.07
N THR A 592 4.93 9.30 -20.15
CA THR A 592 3.56 9.71 -19.76
C THR A 592 2.49 9.00 -20.59
N LYS A 593 2.71 8.82 -21.89
CA LYS A 593 1.78 8.08 -22.75
C LYS A 593 1.75 6.59 -22.40
N SER A 594 2.88 5.97 -22.04
CA SER A 594 2.92 4.56 -21.65
C SER A 594 2.21 4.31 -20.31
N VAL A 595 2.44 5.18 -19.31
CA VAL A 595 1.74 5.16 -18.01
C VAL A 595 0.22 5.26 -18.22
N VAL A 596 -0.27 6.30 -18.92
CA VAL A 596 -1.72 6.48 -19.13
C VAL A 596 -2.32 5.37 -19.98
N LYS A 597 -1.59 4.85 -20.98
CA LYS A 597 -2.03 3.70 -21.77
C LYS A 597 -2.22 2.46 -20.90
N GLN A 598 -1.31 2.20 -19.95
CA GLN A 598 -1.42 1.08 -19.03
C GLN A 598 -2.56 1.28 -18.02
N ILE A 599 -2.74 2.50 -17.47
CA ILE A 599 -3.94 2.86 -16.69
C ILE A 599 -5.22 2.51 -17.46
N ALA A 600 -5.32 2.86 -18.75
CA ALA A 600 -6.48 2.54 -19.57
C ALA A 600 -6.68 1.02 -19.83
N VAL A 601 -5.62 0.20 -19.75
CA VAL A 601 -5.74 -1.27 -19.75
C VAL A 601 -6.28 -1.76 -18.40
N ASP A 602 -5.68 -1.31 -17.31
CA ASP A 602 -6.02 -1.71 -15.94
C ASP A 602 -7.46 -1.29 -15.54
N LEU A 603 -7.91 -0.11 -15.96
CA LEU A 603 -9.31 0.32 -15.81
C LEU A 603 -10.28 -0.61 -16.56
N ARG A 604 -9.93 -1.08 -17.77
CA ARG A 604 -10.73 -2.09 -18.48
C ARG A 604 -10.74 -3.44 -17.76
N ARG A 605 -9.62 -3.89 -17.20
CA ARG A 605 -9.58 -5.12 -16.38
C ARG A 605 -10.54 -5.04 -15.19
N ILE A 606 -10.53 -3.93 -14.44
CA ILE A 606 -11.45 -3.73 -13.30
C ILE A 606 -12.91 -3.73 -13.76
N ARG A 607 -13.21 -3.15 -14.93
CA ARG A 607 -14.54 -3.16 -15.56
C ARG A 607 -15.00 -4.57 -15.92
N ASP A 608 -14.12 -5.39 -16.51
CA ASP A 608 -14.39 -6.77 -16.95
C ASP A 608 -14.52 -7.77 -15.77
N LEU A 609 -13.98 -7.43 -14.61
CA LEU A 609 -14.26 -8.12 -13.34
C LEU A 609 -15.68 -7.85 -12.82
N GLY A 610 -16.38 -6.85 -13.37
CA GLY A 610 -17.79 -6.58 -13.11
C GLY A 610 -18.07 -5.30 -12.32
N VAL A 611 -17.09 -4.41 -12.15
CA VAL A 611 -17.30 -3.14 -11.43
C VAL A 611 -18.03 -2.12 -12.35
N PRO A 612 -19.23 -1.62 -11.97
CA PRO A 612 -20.05 -0.78 -12.83
C PRO A 612 -19.60 0.69 -12.87
N LYS A 613 -18.87 1.19 -11.86
CA LYS A 613 -18.33 2.55 -11.79
C LYS A 613 -16.91 2.57 -11.24
N ILE A 614 -16.00 3.27 -11.91
CA ILE A 614 -14.57 3.29 -11.57
C ILE A 614 -14.11 4.75 -11.56
N ALA A 615 -13.68 5.22 -10.39
CA ALA A 615 -13.03 6.50 -10.20
C ALA A 615 -11.52 6.34 -10.37
N VAL A 616 -10.90 7.19 -11.20
CA VAL A 616 -9.44 7.29 -11.33
C VAL A 616 -9.00 8.71 -10.96
N THR A 617 -7.91 8.84 -10.22
CA THR A 617 -7.35 10.16 -9.87
C THR A 617 -6.63 10.79 -11.07
N ALA A 618 -6.84 12.08 -11.27
CA ALA A 618 -5.83 12.91 -11.92
C ALA A 618 -4.61 13.03 -10.98
N VAL A 619 -3.41 13.22 -11.52
CA VAL A 619 -2.20 13.50 -10.73
C VAL A 619 -2.25 14.95 -10.21
N GLU A 620 -1.99 15.14 -8.93
CA GLU A 620 -1.89 16.42 -8.23
C GLU A 620 -0.78 17.33 -8.82
N PRO A 621 -0.73 18.64 -8.52
CA PRO A 621 0.41 19.47 -8.92
C PRO A 621 1.67 19.01 -8.16
N MET A 622 2.47 18.13 -8.77
CA MET A 622 3.64 17.53 -8.13
C MET A 622 4.65 18.59 -7.69
N GLY A 623 4.74 19.71 -8.43
CA GLY A 623 5.56 20.86 -8.06
C GLY A 623 5.15 21.56 -6.76
N CYS A 624 3.97 21.27 -6.19
CA CYS A 624 3.54 21.73 -4.87
C CYS A 624 3.87 20.75 -3.72
N ILE A 625 4.36 19.54 -4.01
CA ILE A 625 4.69 18.54 -2.98
C ILE A 625 5.89 19.01 -2.14
N PRO A 626 5.89 18.91 -0.80
CA PRO A 626 6.92 19.52 0.04
C PRO A 626 8.35 19.07 -0.25
N ARG A 627 8.56 17.82 -0.66
CA ARG A 627 9.84 17.29 -1.11
C ARG A 627 10.44 18.14 -2.22
N LEU A 628 9.62 18.68 -3.12
CA LEU A 628 10.02 19.50 -4.25
C LEU A 628 10.00 20.99 -3.91
N THR A 629 9.00 21.49 -3.18
CA THR A 629 8.95 22.91 -2.75
C THR A 629 10.01 23.25 -1.70
N SER A 630 10.63 22.25 -1.04
CA SER A 630 11.79 22.46 -0.16
C SER A 630 12.95 23.19 -0.85
N LEU A 631 13.16 22.93 -2.16
CA LEU A 631 14.14 23.62 -3.01
C LEU A 631 13.81 25.11 -3.22
N LEU A 632 12.55 25.49 -2.99
CA LEU A 632 12.01 26.85 -3.07
C LEU A 632 11.65 27.39 -1.69
N SER A 633 12.24 26.83 -0.61
CA SER A 633 11.99 27.22 0.79
C SER A 633 10.50 27.21 1.18
N TYR A 634 9.73 26.27 0.60
CA TYR A 634 8.29 26.11 0.76
C TYR A 634 7.45 27.34 0.37
N GLN A 635 7.99 28.27 -0.43
CA GLN A 635 7.32 29.54 -0.76
C GLN A 635 6.34 29.42 -1.92
N ASN A 636 6.65 28.61 -2.94
CA ASN A 636 5.88 28.50 -4.18
C ASN A 636 5.89 27.06 -4.70
N CYS A 637 4.88 26.71 -5.50
CA CYS A 637 4.93 25.51 -6.32
C CYS A 637 5.91 25.69 -7.50
N SER A 638 6.52 24.60 -7.95
CA SER A 638 7.37 24.59 -9.14
C SER A 638 6.55 24.30 -10.40
N GLU A 639 6.23 25.34 -11.17
CA GLU A 639 5.42 25.20 -12.40
C GLU A 639 6.09 24.31 -13.47
N SER A 640 7.43 24.27 -13.53
CA SER A 640 8.14 23.39 -14.44
C SER A 640 7.96 21.90 -14.08
N LEU A 641 7.82 21.58 -12.80
CA LEU A 641 7.54 20.22 -12.32
C LEU A 641 6.05 19.86 -12.46
N ASN A 642 5.15 20.85 -12.40
CA ASN A 642 3.72 20.65 -12.69
C ASN A 642 3.44 20.25 -14.14
N LEU A 643 4.33 20.56 -15.10
CA LEU A 643 4.14 20.21 -16.52
C LEU A 643 3.89 18.72 -16.74
N ALA A 644 4.53 17.85 -15.96
CA ALA A 644 4.32 16.41 -16.02
C ALA A 644 2.88 16.02 -15.62
N SER A 645 2.37 16.56 -14.51
CA SER A 645 0.97 16.34 -14.08
C SER A 645 -0.04 16.91 -15.09
N VAL A 646 0.20 18.12 -15.60
CA VAL A 646 -0.69 18.76 -16.59
C VAL A 646 -0.79 17.91 -17.85
N PHE A 647 0.35 17.43 -18.37
CA PHE A 647 0.37 16.57 -19.56
C PHE A 647 -0.25 15.19 -19.29
N HIS A 648 0.04 14.56 -18.14
CA HIS A 648 -0.61 13.32 -17.71
C HIS A 648 -2.13 13.47 -17.71
N ASN A 649 -2.65 14.50 -17.04
CA ASN A 649 -4.07 14.71 -16.84
C ASN A 649 -4.79 15.03 -18.15
N GLN A 650 -4.13 15.70 -19.10
CA GLN A 650 -4.65 15.88 -20.46
C GLN A 650 -4.79 14.54 -21.20
N VAL A 651 -3.75 13.69 -21.18
CA VAL A 651 -3.78 12.39 -21.86
C VAL A 651 -4.75 11.42 -21.16
N LEU A 652 -4.87 11.47 -19.83
CA LEU A 652 -5.81 10.69 -19.04
C LEU A 652 -7.26 11.03 -19.39
N ARG A 653 -7.61 12.33 -19.45
CA ARG A 653 -8.94 12.79 -19.90
C ARG A 653 -9.31 12.21 -21.27
N GLN A 654 -8.41 12.30 -22.25
CA GLN A 654 -8.63 11.76 -23.59
C GLN A 654 -8.86 10.24 -23.61
N ASN A 655 -8.11 9.49 -22.79
CA ASN A 655 -8.28 8.03 -22.68
C ASN A 655 -9.58 7.64 -21.96
N VAL A 656 -9.94 8.33 -20.87
CA VAL A 656 -11.20 8.11 -20.14
C VAL A 656 -12.43 8.43 -21.00
N GLU A 657 -12.39 9.53 -21.77
CA GLU A 657 -13.42 9.82 -22.76
C GLU A 657 -13.57 8.69 -23.78
N GLN A 658 -12.46 8.15 -24.28
CA GLN A 658 -12.46 7.04 -25.24
C GLN A 658 -13.04 5.76 -24.63
N LEU A 659 -12.67 5.42 -23.40
CA LEU A 659 -13.22 4.28 -22.65
C LEU A 659 -14.73 4.39 -22.41
N ASN A 660 -15.23 5.61 -22.11
CA ASN A 660 -16.66 5.86 -21.94
C ASN A 660 -17.42 5.78 -23.28
N LYS A 661 -16.81 6.21 -24.40
CA LYS A 661 -17.35 6.02 -25.77
C LYS A 661 -17.41 4.53 -26.14
N GLU A 662 -16.37 3.75 -25.82
CA GLU A 662 -16.32 2.30 -26.08
C GLU A 662 -17.35 1.50 -25.28
N SER A 663 -17.62 1.90 -24.03
CA SER A 663 -18.51 1.16 -23.13
C SER A 663 -19.98 1.62 -23.14
N ASN A 664 -20.34 2.59 -24.00
CA ASN A 664 -21.70 3.17 -24.12
C ASN A 664 -22.32 3.61 -22.78
N ASN A 665 -21.48 3.98 -21.81
CA ASN A 665 -21.85 4.32 -20.44
C ASN A 665 -20.71 5.16 -19.83
N SER A 666 -21.04 6.17 -19.01
CA SER A 666 -20.06 6.94 -18.23
C SER A 666 -19.53 6.12 -17.06
N ALA A 667 -18.86 5.00 -17.37
CA ALA A 667 -18.34 4.02 -16.42
C ALA A 667 -17.12 4.54 -15.64
N PHE A 668 -16.30 5.36 -16.30
CA PHE A 668 -15.03 5.85 -15.80
C PHE A 668 -15.15 7.34 -15.48
N VAL A 669 -14.81 7.72 -14.25
CA VAL A 669 -14.91 9.08 -13.72
C VAL A 669 -13.51 9.54 -13.29
N ILE A 670 -13.12 10.76 -13.66
CA ILE A 670 -11.88 11.37 -13.17
C ILE A 670 -12.16 12.17 -11.90
N LEU A 671 -11.42 11.89 -10.83
CA LEU A 671 -11.34 12.75 -9.66
C LEU A 671 -10.18 13.71 -9.87
N ASP A 672 -10.48 14.98 -10.13
CA ASP A 672 -9.45 15.97 -10.45
C ASP A 672 -8.71 16.44 -9.18
N LEU A 673 -7.70 15.66 -8.77
CA LEU A 673 -6.82 16.04 -7.66
C LEU A 673 -5.98 17.28 -8.01
N TYR A 674 -5.72 17.58 -9.28
CA TYR A 674 -4.92 18.73 -9.66
C TYR A 674 -5.61 20.03 -9.25
N ASP A 675 -6.87 20.19 -9.66
CA ASP A 675 -7.67 21.36 -9.33
C ASP A 675 -8.07 21.36 -7.84
N ALA A 676 -8.31 20.19 -7.24
CA ALA A 676 -8.65 20.08 -5.81
C ALA A 676 -7.49 20.48 -4.89
N PHE A 677 -6.27 19.98 -5.13
CA PHE A 677 -5.07 20.43 -4.40
C PHE A 677 -4.79 21.91 -4.65
N SER A 678 -4.85 22.37 -5.90
CA SER A 678 -4.61 23.79 -6.25
C SER A 678 -5.58 24.72 -5.51
N SER A 679 -6.86 24.35 -5.44
CA SER A 679 -7.90 25.08 -4.71
C SER A 679 -7.72 25.03 -3.20
N ALA A 680 -7.21 23.93 -2.65
CA ALA A 680 -7.06 23.74 -1.21
C ALA A 680 -5.75 24.35 -0.66
N ILE A 681 -4.69 24.42 -1.48
CA ILE A 681 -3.44 25.12 -1.20
C ILE A 681 -3.62 26.64 -1.33
N ASN A 682 -4.38 27.09 -2.33
CA ASN A 682 -4.70 28.50 -2.57
C ASN A 682 -6.21 28.77 -2.39
N PRO A 683 -6.76 28.65 -1.17
CA PRO A 683 -8.18 28.81 -0.93
C PRO A 683 -8.65 30.22 -1.26
N GLN A 684 -9.71 30.31 -2.07
CA GLN A 684 -10.43 31.56 -2.30
C GLN A 684 -10.96 32.08 -0.96
N LYS A 685 -10.56 33.29 -0.60
CA LYS A 685 -11.07 33.98 0.60
C LYS A 685 -12.49 34.46 0.34
N ASP A 686 -13.35 34.35 1.36
CA ASP A 686 -14.69 34.92 1.30
C ASP A 686 -14.64 36.47 1.31
N ARG A 687 -15.81 37.11 1.25
CA ARG A 687 -15.92 38.59 1.25
C ARG A 687 -15.46 39.24 2.56
N GLN A 688 -15.26 38.45 3.62
CA GLN A 688 -14.78 38.85 4.93
C GLN A 688 -13.28 38.55 5.10
N GLY A 689 -12.65 37.90 4.12
CA GLY A 689 -11.22 37.51 4.14
C GLY A 689 -10.95 36.15 4.78
N ASN A 690 -11.99 35.42 5.19
CA ASN A 690 -11.88 34.13 5.85
C ASN A 690 -11.83 32.97 4.84
N THR A 691 -11.26 31.85 5.27
CA THR A 691 -11.27 30.57 4.56
C THR A 691 -12.01 29.54 5.41
N THR A 692 -12.80 28.66 4.79
CA THR A 692 -13.59 27.64 5.51
C THR A 692 -12.72 26.67 6.32
N LEU A 693 -11.47 26.49 5.90
CA LEU A 693 -10.45 25.74 6.62
C LEU A 693 -9.25 26.66 6.88
N GLN A 694 -8.75 26.66 8.11
CA GLN A 694 -7.50 27.35 8.47
C GLN A 694 -6.34 26.41 8.15
N ILE A 695 -5.45 26.87 7.27
CA ILE A 695 -4.30 26.10 6.82
C ILE A 695 -3.05 26.98 6.97
N ASP A 696 -2.14 26.55 7.83
CA ASP A 696 -0.87 27.23 8.10
C ASP A 696 0.19 26.67 7.14
N GLU A 697 0.94 27.56 6.47
CA GLU A 697 2.07 27.22 5.57
C GLU A 697 1.79 26.03 4.60
N PRO A 698 0.82 26.13 3.67
CA PRO A 698 0.24 24.97 2.96
C PRO A 698 1.19 24.13 2.10
N LEU A 699 2.41 24.61 1.81
CA LEU A 699 3.44 23.87 1.07
C LEU A 699 4.49 23.21 1.96
N LYS A 700 4.40 23.39 3.27
CA LYS A 700 5.39 22.95 4.27
C LYS A 700 4.89 21.69 4.99
N PRO A 701 5.77 20.71 5.26
CA PRO A 701 5.40 19.49 5.96
C PRO A 701 5.31 19.75 7.47
N CYS A 702 4.32 19.16 8.15
CA CYS A 702 4.23 19.28 9.61
C CYS A 702 5.26 18.40 10.34
N CYS A 703 5.54 17.20 9.83
CA CYS A 703 6.41 16.19 10.41
C CYS A 703 7.65 15.96 9.55
N VAL A 704 8.84 16.22 10.10
CA VAL A 704 10.13 16.08 9.41
C VAL A 704 11.18 15.49 10.33
N GLY A 705 12.22 14.88 9.76
CA GLY A 705 13.41 14.50 10.51
C GLY A 705 14.12 15.72 11.13
N VAL A 706 14.83 15.52 12.25
CA VAL A 706 15.65 16.58 12.87
C VAL A 706 16.93 16.89 12.09
N SER A 707 17.31 16.03 11.15
CA SER A 707 18.35 16.24 10.13
C SER A 707 17.94 15.49 8.86
N SER A 708 18.71 15.66 7.77
CA SER A 708 18.51 14.97 6.49
C SER A 708 18.66 13.44 6.54
N GLU A 709 19.25 12.90 7.61
CA GLU A 709 19.40 11.46 7.84
C GLU A 709 18.11 10.80 8.35
N TYR A 710 17.17 11.60 8.86
CA TYR A 710 15.95 11.13 9.51
C TYR A 710 14.71 11.57 8.75
N SER A 711 13.60 10.85 8.95
CA SER A 711 12.29 11.14 8.38
C SER A 711 11.22 11.21 9.46
N CYS A 712 9.98 11.51 9.07
CA CYS A 712 8.85 11.45 10.01
C CYS A 712 8.75 10.05 10.63
N GLY A 713 8.74 9.98 11.96
CA GLY A 713 8.71 8.72 12.70
C GLY A 713 10.04 7.98 12.85
N SER A 714 11.18 8.57 12.46
CA SER A 714 12.50 8.06 12.84
C SER A 714 12.73 8.12 14.35
N VAL A 715 13.31 7.07 14.92
CA VAL A 715 13.72 7.01 16.33
C VAL A 715 15.17 6.57 16.43
N ASP A 716 15.83 6.99 17.50
CA ASP A 716 17.12 6.46 17.92
C ASP A 716 16.96 5.00 18.38
N GLU A 717 17.65 4.05 17.76
CA GLU A 717 17.50 2.63 18.12
C GLU A 717 18.03 2.31 19.52
N SER A 718 19.01 3.08 20.01
CA SER A 718 19.66 2.84 21.30
C SER A 718 18.91 3.46 22.49
N THR A 719 18.29 4.62 22.28
CA THR A 719 17.62 5.40 23.35
C THR A 719 16.11 5.50 23.20
N GLY A 720 15.55 5.11 22.05
CA GLY A 720 14.14 5.34 21.70
C GLY A 720 13.77 6.82 21.50
N ALA A 721 14.75 7.73 21.50
CA ALA A 721 14.53 9.16 21.35
C ALA A 721 13.97 9.49 19.96
N LYS A 722 12.98 10.39 19.90
CA LYS A 722 12.39 10.85 18.63
C LYS A 722 13.45 11.62 17.83
N LYS A 723 13.64 11.26 16.55
CA LYS A 723 14.51 11.94 15.60
C LYS A 723 13.70 12.71 14.54
N TYR A 724 12.49 13.11 14.91
CA TYR A 724 11.60 13.95 14.11
C TYR A 724 11.01 15.08 14.95
N SER A 725 10.67 16.19 14.30
CA SER A 725 9.85 17.26 14.85
C SER A 725 8.43 17.22 14.28
N ILE A 726 7.47 17.78 15.02
CA ILE A 726 6.11 18.03 14.56
C ILE A 726 5.87 19.55 14.68
N CYS A 727 5.15 20.14 13.73
CA CYS A 727 4.72 21.53 13.74
C CYS A 727 3.82 21.86 14.95
N SER A 728 3.70 23.16 15.29
CA SER A 728 2.96 23.61 16.48
C SER A 728 1.45 23.38 16.42
N HIS A 729 0.87 23.35 15.21
CA HIS A 729 -0.56 23.18 14.96
C HIS A 729 -0.80 22.07 13.92
N PRO A 730 -0.64 20.78 14.27
CA PRO A 730 -0.85 19.67 13.35
C PRO A 730 -2.23 19.70 12.68
N GLU A 731 -3.25 20.15 13.42
CA GLU A 731 -4.63 20.27 12.96
C GLU A 731 -4.85 21.32 11.87
N ARG A 732 -3.86 22.20 11.64
CA ARG A 732 -3.85 23.25 10.61
C ARG A 732 -2.88 22.97 9.46
N SER A 733 -2.13 21.87 9.51
CA SER A 733 -1.22 21.51 8.43
C SER A 733 -2.00 21.12 7.16
N PHE A 734 -1.44 21.38 5.98
CA PHE A 734 -1.90 20.74 4.73
C PHE A 734 -1.14 19.43 4.48
N PHE A 735 0.19 19.47 4.54
CA PHE A 735 1.04 18.29 4.39
C PHE A 735 1.47 17.74 5.75
N TRP A 736 1.35 16.42 5.90
CA TRP A 736 1.80 15.73 7.10
C TRP A 736 3.31 15.50 7.06
N ASP A 737 3.81 14.86 6.01
CA ASP A 737 5.24 14.65 5.80
C ASP A 737 5.69 15.28 4.47
N THR A 738 6.90 14.94 4.00
CA THR A 738 7.45 15.56 2.78
C THR A 738 6.70 15.20 1.49
N VAL A 739 5.73 14.29 1.52
CA VAL A 739 4.97 13.85 0.34
C VAL A 739 3.45 13.90 0.56
N HIS A 740 2.98 13.47 1.72
CA HIS A 740 1.58 13.11 1.92
C HIS A 740 0.77 14.19 2.65
N PRO A 741 -0.49 14.46 2.23
CA PRO A 741 -1.38 15.35 2.98
C PRO A 741 -1.69 14.86 4.39
N SER A 742 -1.89 15.80 5.29
CA SER A 742 -2.50 15.56 6.60
C SER A 742 -3.98 15.22 6.45
N GLN A 743 -4.63 14.79 7.53
CA GLN A 743 -6.08 14.64 7.56
C GLN A 743 -6.79 15.95 7.20
N ASN A 744 -6.25 17.08 7.64
CA ASN A 744 -6.81 18.40 7.34
C ASN A 744 -6.61 18.77 5.85
N GLY A 745 -5.43 18.49 5.28
CA GLY A 745 -5.18 18.62 3.84
C GLY A 745 -6.10 17.73 3.01
N TRP A 746 -6.23 16.45 3.37
CA TRP A 746 -7.17 15.53 2.73
C TRP A 746 -8.63 15.98 2.86
N HIS A 747 -9.03 16.56 3.99
CA HIS A 747 -10.36 17.13 4.17
C HIS A 747 -10.62 18.32 3.24
N ALA A 748 -9.62 19.19 3.06
CA ALA A 748 -9.70 20.32 2.14
C ALA A 748 -9.82 19.84 0.67
N VAL A 749 -8.96 18.91 0.25
CA VAL A 749 -9.01 18.28 -1.09
C VAL A 749 -10.35 17.58 -1.33
N TYR A 750 -10.83 16.77 -0.38
CA TYR A 750 -12.14 16.12 -0.44
C TYR A 750 -13.29 17.14 -0.53
N SER A 751 -13.21 18.26 0.18
CA SER A 751 -14.23 19.31 0.14
C SER A 751 -14.34 19.95 -1.25
N SER A 752 -13.22 20.16 -1.94
CA SER A 752 -13.21 20.60 -3.35
C SER A 752 -13.79 19.55 -4.30
N LEU A 753 -13.50 18.26 -4.09
CA LEU A 753 -14.03 17.16 -4.91
C LEU A 753 -15.54 16.91 -4.69
N LYS A 754 -16.09 17.25 -3.52
CA LYS A 754 -17.44 16.86 -3.09
C LYS A 754 -18.57 17.17 -4.09
N SER A 755 -18.41 18.23 -4.89
CA SER A 755 -19.36 18.62 -5.94
C SER A 755 -19.41 17.64 -7.12
N SER A 756 -18.30 16.99 -7.48
CA SER A 756 -18.21 16.04 -8.61
C SER A 756 -18.54 14.59 -8.21
N LEU A 757 -18.44 14.24 -6.93
CA LEU A 757 -18.65 12.86 -6.44
C LEU A 757 -20.04 12.26 -6.71
N HIS A 758 -21.04 13.09 -7.05
CA HIS A 758 -22.36 12.59 -7.48
C HIS A 758 -22.25 11.70 -8.74
N GLN A 759 -21.22 11.87 -9.56
CA GLN A 759 -20.93 11.06 -10.76
C GLN A 759 -20.65 9.59 -10.44
N LEU A 760 -20.34 9.25 -9.17
CA LEU A 760 -20.14 7.87 -8.73
C LEU A 760 -21.46 7.09 -8.63
N TYR A 761 -22.61 7.77 -8.66
CA TYR A 761 -23.95 7.17 -8.58
C TYR A 761 -24.76 7.24 -9.89
N SER A 762 -24.34 8.06 -10.87
CA SER A 762 -25.09 8.40 -12.09
C SER A 762 -24.82 7.46 -13.26
#